data_AF-A0A812VX21-F1
#
_entry.id   AF-A0A812VX21-F1
#
_cell.length_a   1.000
_cell.length_b   1.000
_cell.length_c   1.000
_cell.angle_alpha   90.00
_cell.angle_beta   90.00
_cell.angle_gamma   90.00
#
_symmetry.space_group_name_H-M   'P 1'
#
loop_
_entity.id
_entity.type
_entity.pdbx_description
1 polymer ?
#
loop_
_entity_poly.entity_id
_entity_poly.type
_entity_poly.pdbx_seq_one_letter_code
_entity_poly.pdbx_strand_id
1 'polypeptide(L)'
;CGLKCLPQDLSADHLEPALDVLEEFPVCFLWSLEGLESAVKRAWSDDLKFCGCISVVAHARHVVKMRAEMLQTADEAPADQGDGTRFWLGRRGGIEGHLWLEWCVGAELDNERFFEGCVAAVNKVSNTARAQSVGRGILAMMLYVKSGVDEVVCKELQTLAGRLAVFLGCKRNYTDSSAEISPAFLLFEYVTGFLVRKQQVTLIQKFAEEAFGGRSLVAQMIMGAGKTTCIAPMLTLLLGNDGRLVLNIVPKALLAQTRNVMRKMFGQILAKRVVTLEFSRMMGQDDPFDVQLIKQQLFDAQRDAAVVCTTPAAIKSMFLRHLELLQLNHLHQHTLNKYKKEMHKAKDSVSQTRLKTRMQDVNKEVEGNRVMAGFIADVLAMLRNNSCALIDEVDLVLHPLKSELNFPIGNFEMYDLGCERWNLAVHLLDALFLNDEGHAAAGTFYPEIRNCIGKVGDAAAARISELEERIPQIITKGYEMLTLQKQPHLVLLSRPWYDQNLRRPLAEWLACWLVTRPEAEKFREGVEFEDVCDFLSMELSELLKSKCKSRVEVKAEGALGKLLTLGREWLFSLVPHVISKIDRVQYGLLTEHELQQPENQKAPSSRRLLAVPFVAKDKPSPAAEFAQPDVLIGFTVLAYRYEGLRLSDTVQMLHHLQMKSGRESGPWGSRPTCILFERWKDLGSKRYEEKGGKASAGGLEPLNWEVHLDDEWKKLPNSITEKLREAVAMKQTKIRFKGFGAQPYEIDLEAMVQVNLKSHKKRDIRQVESHAKRGDDLKLPELQALSSSTGDEESKKKKKKVEEEKPDGDAGDAALAGGEVQEKKPEGHAQVAMELLGPVPEIILWYLLTMVFDAVLRQQPYKLSATGQELGSSMLFSTRIGFSGTPSSLLPEDLGTCLFEAENEGEILSVLSDEQHVVPPLIEMPADWSPESILRKVAESKDPVYHCLIDTGALVMGFTNEEVAKVMLKMLPEELFDGVAYFDDRDAPMVILRGA
;
A
#
# COMPACT_ATOMS: atom_id res chain seq x y z
N CYS A 1 56.90 -0.55 8.14
CA CYS A 1 58.19 -1.18 7.79
C CYS A 1 58.60 -0.79 6.37
N GLY A 2 59.75 -0.11 6.23
CA GLY A 2 60.62 -0.16 5.04
C GLY A 2 60.32 0.76 3.86
N LEU A 3 61.07 1.88 3.74
CA LEU A 3 61.62 2.52 2.51
C LEU A 3 62.32 3.83 2.94
N LYS A 4 63.59 3.78 3.37
CA LYS A 4 64.85 4.03 2.64
C LYS A 4 64.98 5.41 1.96
N CYS A 5 66.03 6.11 2.41
CA CYS A 5 66.54 7.42 2.03
C CYS A 5 66.79 7.62 0.52
N LEU A 6 66.55 8.85 0.05
CA LEU A 6 67.11 9.48 -1.17
C LEU A 6 67.34 10.99 -0.88
N PRO A 7 68.24 11.67 -1.62
CA PRO A 7 69.21 12.62 -1.06
C PRO A 7 68.73 14.08 -1.10
N GLN A 8 69.39 14.90 -0.27
CA GLN A 8 69.34 16.36 -0.30
C GLN A 8 69.98 16.84 -1.61
N ASP A 9 69.16 17.34 -2.53
CA ASP A 9 69.41 18.43 -3.49
C ASP A 9 68.59 18.21 -4.77
N LEU A 10 67.42 18.85 -4.86
CA LEU A 10 66.65 19.00 -6.11
C LEU A 10 65.94 20.36 -6.10
N SER A 11 66.17 21.13 -7.17
CA SER A 11 65.68 22.48 -7.40
C SER A 11 64.21 22.52 -7.86
N ALA A 12 63.60 23.70 -7.77
CA ALA A 12 62.16 23.97 -7.78
C ALA A 12 61.38 23.74 -9.10
N ASP A 13 61.95 23.11 -10.13
CA ASP A 13 61.34 23.09 -11.48
C ASP A 13 60.70 21.75 -11.91
N HIS A 14 60.41 20.82 -11.00
CA HIS A 14 59.80 19.52 -11.34
C HIS A 14 58.58 19.11 -10.48
N LEU A 15 57.86 20.08 -9.87
CA LEU A 15 56.80 19.82 -8.90
C LEU A 15 55.36 19.92 -9.44
N GLU A 16 55.15 19.69 -10.75
CA GLU A 16 53.80 19.64 -11.35
C GLU A 16 53.16 18.24 -11.52
N PRO A 17 53.86 17.09 -11.44
CA PRO A 17 53.18 15.78 -11.48
C PRO A 17 52.88 15.12 -10.10
N ALA A 18 53.15 15.78 -8.97
CA ALA A 18 53.01 15.17 -7.64
C ALA A 18 51.71 15.54 -6.88
N LEU A 19 50.79 16.26 -7.52
CA LEU A 19 49.55 16.75 -6.89
C LEU A 19 48.36 15.77 -6.93
N ASP A 20 48.46 14.65 -7.65
CA ASP A 20 47.36 13.68 -7.79
C ASP A 20 47.32 12.58 -6.72
N VAL A 21 48.17 12.64 -5.67
CA VAL A 21 48.24 11.60 -4.62
C VAL A 21 47.99 12.14 -3.20
N LEU A 22 47.54 13.39 -3.05
CA LEU A 22 47.34 14.05 -1.73
C LEU A 22 45.88 14.44 -1.42
N GLU A 23 44.89 13.64 -1.86
CA GLU A 23 43.49 13.80 -1.46
C GLU A 23 43.08 13.03 -0.18
N GLU A 24 43.96 12.25 0.43
CA GLU A 24 43.63 11.50 1.65
C GLU A 24 44.59 11.84 2.79
N PHE A 25 44.33 12.87 3.60
CA PHE A 25 44.69 13.01 5.04
C PHE A 25 44.37 14.44 5.56
N PRO A 26 43.60 14.64 6.66
CA PRO A 26 43.29 15.98 7.16
C PRO A 26 44.10 16.31 8.44
N VAL A 27 45.28 16.93 8.34
CA VAL A 27 45.92 17.61 9.50
C VAL A 27 46.78 18.81 9.07
N CYS A 28 46.43 19.99 9.61
CA CYS A 28 47.24 21.20 9.87
C CYS A 28 47.92 21.97 8.71
N PHE A 29 47.33 23.11 8.33
CA PHE A 29 48.09 24.33 8.03
C PHE A 29 47.34 25.57 8.56
N LEU A 30 47.95 26.20 9.57
CA LEU A 30 47.64 27.55 10.05
C LEU A 30 48.46 28.54 9.21
N TRP A 31 47.81 29.39 8.42
CA TRP A 31 48.41 30.63 7.90
C TRP A 31 47.82 31.82 8.66
N SER A 32 48.69 32.77 9.01
CA SER A 32 48.45 33.90 9.91
C SER A 32 47.50 34.96 9.30
N LEU A 33 46.58 35.44 10.13
CA LEU A 33 45.56 36.45 9.82
C LEU A 33 46.10 37.88 9.62
N GLU A 34 47.39 38.13 9.84
CA GLU A 34 48.00 39.47 9.71
C GLU A 34 48.11 39.96 8.25
N GLY A 35 48.16 39.06 7.27
CA GLY A 35 48.15 39.42 5.86
C GLY A 35 46.79 39.95 5.37
N LEU A 36 45.70 39.49 5.98
CA LEU A 36 44.33 39.84 5.59
C LEU A 36 43.96 41.26 6.02
N GLU A 37 44.42 41.70 7.20
CA GLU A 37 44.16 43.03 7.73
C GLU A 37 44.82 44.14 6.88
N SER A 38 46.00 43.84 6.33
CA SER A 38 46.77 44.72 5.44
C SER A 38 46.19 44.81 4.02
N ALA A 39 45.40 43.82 3.60
CA ALA A 39 44.67 43.81 2.32
C ALA A 39 43.31 44.51 2.43
N VAL A 40 42.65 44.43 3.59
CA VAL A 40 41.36 45.08 3.86
C VAL A 40 41.52 46.58 4.07
N LYS A 41 42.60 47.05 4.72
CA LYS A 41 42.90 48.49 4.89
C LYS A 41 43.24 49.21 3.57
N ARG A 42 43.67 48.48 2.53
CA ARG A 42 43.99 49.04 1.20
C ARG A 42 42.79 49.14 0.26
N ALA A 43 41.67 48.49 0.56
CA ALA A 43 40.52 48.39 -0.34
C ALA A 43 39.38 49.39 -0.04
N TRP A 44 39.55 50.28 0.94
CA TRP A 44 38.49 51.13 1.48
C TRP A 44 38.90 52.61 1.54
N SER A 45 39.26 53.18 0.38
CA SER A 45 39.12 54.61 0.14
C SER A 45 38.07 54.81 -0.96
N ASP A 46 37.10 55.68 -0.65
CA ASP A 46 36.14 56.32 -1.55
C ASP A 46 34.70 55.75 -1.59
N ASP A 47 33.86 56.48 -0.86
CA ASP A 47 32.45 56.83 -1.14
C ASP A 47 31.51 55.80 -1.77
N LEU A 48 30.55 55.29 -1.00
CA LEU A 48 29.11 55.49 -1.25
C LEU A 48 28.21 54.89 -0.15
N LYS A 49 27.14 55.63 0.14
CA LYS A 49 26.13 55.43 1.18
C LYS A 49 25.26 54.22 0.90
N PHE A 50 25.24 53.21 1.79
CA PHE A 50 24.08 52.33 1.98
C PHE A 50 23.98 51.90 3.46
N CYS A 51 23.05 52.54 4.17
CA CYS A 51 22.75 52.33 5.58
C CYS A 51 21.56 51.36 5.68
N GLY A 52 21.70 50.23 6.37
CA GLY A 52 20.57 49.32 6.65
C GLY A 52 20.93 47.93 7.17
N CYS A 53 21.98 47.28 6.64
CA CYS A 53 22.30 45.88 6.97
C CYS A 53 23.41 45.68 8.04
N ILE A 54 23.98 46.75 8.59
CA ILE A 54 25.15 46.68 9.49
C ILE A 54 24.76 46.59 10.99
N SER A 55 23.49 46.72 11.36
CA SER A 55 23.08 46.63 12.79
C SER A 55 23.17 45.20 13.37
N VAL A 56 23.08 44.16 12.53
CA VAL A 56 23.14 42.75 12.97
C VAL A 56 24.58 42.32 13.29
N VAL A 57 25.58 42.89 12.61
CA VAL A 57 27.02 42.61 12.88
C VAL A 57 27.54 43.42 14.08
N ALA A 58 26.92 44.55 14.40
CA ALA A 58 27.28 45.37 15.56
C ALA A 58 26.88 44.73 16.91
N HIS A 59 25.79 43.94 16.95
CA HIS A 59 25.39 43.22 18.16
C HIS A 59 26.33 42.05 18.52
N ALA A 60 27.07 41.49 17.55
CA ALA A 60 28.10 40.49 17.81
C ALA A 60 29.38 41.11 18.43
N ARG A 61 29.63 42.40 18.21
CA ARG A 61 30.82 43.11 18.74
C ARG A 61 30.71 43.52 20.21
N HIS A 62 29.49 43.68 20.75
CA HIS A 62 29.30 43.99 22.17
C HIS A 62 29.57 42.77 23.08
N VAL A 63 29.33 41.55 22.61
CA VAL A 63 29.55 40.31 23.40
C VAL A 63 31.04 39.95 23.50
N VAL A 64 31.86 40.38 22.54
CA VAL A 64 33.32 40.12 22.53
C VAL A 64 34.10 41.17 23.34
N LYS A 65 33.62 42.43 23.40
CA LYS A 65 34.28 43.50 24.16
C LYS A 65 34.21 43.28 25.69
N MET A 66 33.13 42.66 26.18
CA MET A 66 32.99 42.23 27.59
C MET A 66 34.00 41.17 28.01
N ARG A 67 34.49 40.35 27.07
CA ARG A 67 35.49 39.29 27.31
C ARG A 67 36.92 39.83 27.36
N ALA A 68 37.19 40.95 26.69
CA ALA A 68 38.53 41.54 26.57
C ALA A 68 38.86 42.50 27.72
N GLU A 69 37.87 43.24 28.25
CA GLU A 69 38.06 44.16 29.39
C GLU A 69 38.35 43.41 30.72
N MET A 70 37.96 42.12 30.84
CA MET A 70 38.31 41.26 31.98
C MET A 70 39.74 40.70 31.92
N LEU A 71 40.41 40.75 30.76
CA LEU A 71 41.74 40.16 30.55
C LEU A 71 42.89 41.17 30.73
N GLN A 72 42.61 42.47 30.80
CA GLN A 72 43.63 43.53 30.84
C GLN A 72 44.18 43.87 32.24
N THR A 73 43.64 43.31 33.33
CA THR A 73 44.06 43.61 34.71
C THR A 73 45.09 42.64 35.30
N ALA A 74 45.70 41.75 34.49
CA ALA A 74 46.53 40.64 34.97
C ALA A 74 48.02 40.72 34.56
N ASP A 75 48.56 41.94 34.41
CA ASP A 75 49.79 42.24 33.64
C ASP A 75 51.09 42.51 34.44
N GLU A 76 51.24 42.15 35.73
CA GLU A 76 52.42 42.58 36.52
C GLU A 76 53.24 41.45 37.21
N ALA A 77 54.13 40.78 36.43
CA ALA A 77 55.51 40.27 36.73
C ALA A 77 55.84 39.35 37.97
N PRO A 78 57.06 38.77 38.13
CA PRO A 78 58.03 38.07 37.24
C PRO A 78 58.53 36.68 37.77
N ALA A 79 59.54 36.12 37.07
CA ALA A 79 60.21 34.79 37.05
C ALA A 79 60.91 34.30 38.36
N ASP A 80 61.33 33.03 38.56
CA ASP A 80 62.46 32.39 37.87
C ASP A 80 62.73 30.91 38.30
N GLN A 81 63.49 30.19 37.45
CA GLN A 81 64.41 29.02 37.67
C GLN A 81 63.91 27.54 37.78
N GLY A 82 64.45 26.69 36.89
CA GLY A 82 65.29 25.54 37.32
C GLY A 82 64.93 24.10 36.93
N ASP A 83 65.34 23.67 35.72
CA ASP A 83 65.77 22.33 35.25
C ASP A 83 64.87 21.06 35.28
N GLY A 84 64.60 20.53 34.07
CA GLY A 84 65.37 19.34 33.67
C GLY A 84 64.73 17.95 33.50
N THR A 85 63.50 17.78 32.98
CA THR A 85 63.05 16.64 32.10
C THR A 85 61.52 16.66 31.85
N ARG A 86 61.06 17.56 30.96
CA ARG A 86 59.72 17.51 30.35
C ARG A 86 59.81 17.96 28.89
N PHE A 87 59.52 17.05 27.96
CA PHE A 87 59.28 17.42 26.57
C PHE A 87 57.78 17.64 26.33
N TRP A 88 57.42 18.93 26.27
CA TRP A 88 56.46 19.61 25.39
C TRP A 88 54.99 19.13 25.29
N LEU A 89 54.21 19.50 26.31
CA LEU A 89 53.12 20.49 26.13
C LEU A 89 53.40 21.61 27.15
N GLY A 90 54.00 22.70 26.66
CA GLY A 90 54.44 23.82 27.49
C GLY A 90 53.28 24.45 28.27
N ARG A 91 53.42 24.42 29.60
CA ARG A 91 52.60 25.15 30.58
C ARG A 91 52.75 26.67 30.40
N ARG A 92 51.63 27.39 30.52
CA ARG A 92 51.45 28.39 31.60
C ARG A 92 50.15 28.05 32.32
N GLY A 93 50.27 27.52 33.54
CA GLY A 93 49.16 27.33 34.47
C GLY A 93 48.88 28.64 35.24
N GLY A 94 47.73 28.81 35.88
CA GLY A 94 46.62 27.89 36.03
C GLY A 94 45.42 28.54 36.71
N ILE A 95 44.32 27.78 36.70
CA ILE A 95 43.16 27.79 37.61
C ILE A 95 42.32 29.08 37.54
N GLU A 96 41.12 29.08 36.95
CA GLU A 96 39.96 28.35 37.47
C GLU A 96 39.20 27.55 36.40
N GLY A 97 39.36 26.23 36.51
CA GLY A 97 38.49 25.20 35.98
C GLY A 97 38.58 24.00 36.93
N HIS A 98 38.53 24.26 38.24
CA HIS A 98 38.43 23.23 39.25
C HIS A 98 37.06 22.59 39.15
N LEU A 99 36.98 21.49 38.41
CA LEU A 99 36.35 20.23 38.81
C LEU A 99 36.45 19.26 37.61
N TRP A 100 36.83 18.01 37.89
CA TRP A 100 36.63 16.79 37.07
C TRP A 100 37.82 16.04 36.44
N LEU A 101 39.08 16.48 36.52
CA LEU A 101 40.21 15.65 36.02
C LEU A 101 41.38 15.39 36.99
N GLU A 102 41.45 16.05 38.15
CA GLU A 102 42.46 15.74 39.19
C GLU A 102 42.04 14.60 40.15
N TRP A 103 40.83 14.04 40.01
CA TRP A 103 40.38 12.89 40.81
C TRP A 103 40.71 11.51 40.20
N CYS A 104 41.48 11.46 39.11
CA CYS A 104 41.78 10.22 38.38
C CYS A 104 43.22 9.69 38.61
N VAL A 105 43.99 10.24 39.55
CA VAL A 105 45.35 9.76 39.87
C VAL A 105 45.46 9.17 41.27
N GLY A 106 44.34 9.05 42.01
CA GLY A 106 44.33 8.54 43.39
C GLY A 106 43.20 7.61 43.80
N ALA A 107 42.23 7.34 42.93
CA ALA A 107 41.14 6.39 43.20
C ALA A 107 40.87 5.58 41.93
N GLU A 108 40.47 4.32 42.10
CA GLU A 108 40.12 3.39 41.03
C GLU A 108 39.38 4.10 39.89
N LEU A 109 39.93 3.99 38.67
CA LEU A 109 39.35 4.58 37.46
C LEU A 109 37.92 4.06 37.28
N ASP A 110 36.95 4.90 37.61
CA ASP A 110 35.56 4.70 37.27
C ASP A 110 35.42 4.93 35.75
N ASN A 111 35.58 3.84 34.99
CA ASN A 111 35.66 3.84 33.52
C ASN A 111 34.45 4.53 32.87
N GLU A 112 33.29 4.55 33.53
CA GLU A 112 32.07 5.18 33.04
C GLU A 112 32.21 6.72 32.98
N ARG A 113 32.72 7.34 34.05
CA ARG A 113 32.91 8.80 34.12
C ARG A 113 33.99 9.31 33.16
N PHE A 114 35.03 8.51 32.91
CA PHE A 114 36.05 8.83 31.90
C PHE A 114 35.45 8.78 30.48
N PHE A 115 34.66 7.75 30.18
CA PHE A 115 34.00 7.59 28.88
C PHE A 115 32.98 8.71 28.61
N GLU A 116 32.19 9.10 29.60
CA GLU A 116 31.28 10.26 29.53
C GLU A 116 32.03 11.55 29.18
N GLY A 117 33.17 11.80 29.83
CA GLY A 117 34.04 12.95 29.54
C GLY A 117 34.57 12.95 28.11
N CYS A 118 34.98 11.78 27.60
CA CYS A 118 35.46 11.62 26.22
C CYS A 118 34.33 11.86 25.20
N VAL A 119 33.14 11.29 25.37
CA VAL A 119 32.01 11.47 24.45
C VAL A 119 31.54 12.93 24.45
N ALA A 120 31.52 13.58 25.63
CA ALA A 120 31.19 14.99 25.76
C ALA A 120 32.16 15.89 24.98
N ALA A 121 33.45 15.57 25.00
CA ALA A 121 34.49 16.25 24.23
C ALA A 121 34.37 16.00 22.71
N VAL A 122 34.15 14.75 22.28
CA VAL A 122 34.03 14.38 20.86
C VAL A 122 32.82 15.04 20.20
N ASN A 123 31.67 15.10 20.88
CA ASN A 123 30.49 15.81 20.36
C ASN A 123 30.71 17.32 20.24
N LYS A 124 31.48 17.91 21.16
CA LYS A 124 31.89 19.31 21.07
C LYS A 124 32.80 19.56 19.86
N VAL A 125 33.69 18.59 19.54
CA VAL A 125 34.54 18.59 18.34
C VAL A 125 33.72 18.46 17.05
N SER A 126 32.71 17.59 17.01
CA SER A 126 31.82 17.43 15.84
C SER A 126 31.02 18.71 15.53
N ASN A 127 30.43 19.33 16.56
CA ASN A 127 29.72 20.60 16.40
C ASN A 127 30.66 21.75 16.00
N THR A 128 31.88 21.80 16.53
CA THR A 128 32.88 22.79 16.11
C THR A 128 33.38 22.55 14.68
N ALA A 129 33.54 21.30 14.25
CA ALA A 129 33.91 20.95 12.87
C ALA A 129 32.82 21.37 11.87
N ARG A 130 31.54 21.17 12.19
CA ARG A 130 30.42 21.65 11.36
C ARG A 130 30.34 23.17 11.32
N ALA A 131 30.49 23.84 12.47
CA ALA A 131 30.56 25.30 12.52
C ALA A 131 31.75 25.82 11.69
N GLN A 132 32.88 25.13 11.71
CA GLN A 132 34.05 25.47 10.90
C GLN A 132 33.81 25.26 9.41
N SER A 133 33.11 24.19 9.01
CA SER A 133 32.73 23.95 7.60
C SER A 133 31.78 25.02 7.07
N VAL A 134 30.75 25.39 7.84
CA VAL A 134 29.82 26.47 7.48
C VAL A 134 30.55 27.81 7.43
N GLY A 135 31.45 28.06 8.39
CA GLY A 135 32.31 29.24 8.40
C GLY A 135 33.22 29.33 7.17
N ARG A 136 33.79 28.21 6.70
CA ARG A 136 34.56 28.13 5.45
C ARG A 136 33.70 28.43 4.22
N GLY A 137 32.46 27.91 4.18
CA GLY A 137 31.51 28.20 3.10
C GLY A 137 31.13 29.69 3.02
N ILE A 138 30.86 30.31 4.17
CA ILE A 138 30.61 31.77 4.26
C ILE A 138 31.85 32.53 3.77
N LEU A 139 33.05 32.15 4.21
CA LEU A 139 34.29 32.80 3.79
C LEU A 139 34.52 32.69 2.28
N ALA A 140 34.28 31.52 1.68
CA ALA A 140 34.39 31.29 0.25
C ALA A 140 33.38 32.15 -0.55
N MET A 141 32.12 32.23 -0.11
CA MET A 141 31.12 33.10 -0.73
C MET A 141 31.45 34.59 -0.56
N MET A 142 31.93 35.03 0.61
CA MET A 142 32.36 36.41 0.82
C MET A 142 33.54 36.80 -0.07
N LEU A 143 34.42 35.84 -0.41
CA LEU A 143 35.50 36.02 -1.37
C LEU A 143 34.97 36.09 -2.82
N TYR A 144 33.91 35.35 -3.14
CA TYR A 144 33.24 35.37 -4.45
C TYR A 144 32.41 36.66 -4.70
N VAL A 145 31.78 37.22 -3.66
CA VAL A 145 30.98 38.46 -3.75
C VAL A 145 31.85 39.70 -4.04
N LYS A 146 33.18 39.63 -3.86
CA LYS A 146 34.10 40.71 -4.27
C LYS A 146 34.08 40.99 -5.79
N SER A 147 33.53 40.10 -6.62
CA SER A 147 33.42 40.27 -8.08
C SER A 147 32.07 40.81 -8.60
N GLY A 148 31.09 41.05 -7.73
CA GLY A 148 29.77 41.55 -8.12
C GLY A 148 28.67 41.09 -7.16
N VAL A 149 27.71 41.95 -6.88
CA VAL A 149 26.64 41.70 -5.90
C VAL A 149 25.42 41.12 -6.61
N ASP A 150 25.17 39.83 -6.37
CA ASP A 150 23.95 39.14 -6.81
C ASP A 150 23.02 38.94 -5.59
N GLU A 151 21.73 39.24 -5.75
CA GLU A 151 20.72 39.20 -4.68
C GLU A 151 20.53 37.77 -4.14
N VAL A 152 20.74 36.77 -5.01
CA VAL A 152 20.68 35.34 -4.67
C VAL A 152 21.78 34.97 -3.67
N VAL A 153 23.01 35.44 -3.90
CA VAL A 153 24.18 35.15 -3.05
C VAL A 153 24.03 35.81 -1.67
N CYS A 154 23.40 36.98 -1.60
CA CYS A 154 23.09 37.64 -0.33
C CYS A 154 22.08 36.85 0.52
N LYS A 155 21.01 36.32 -0.09
CA LYS A 155 20.04 35.43 0.61
C LYS A 155 20.69 34.14 1.09
N GLU A 156 21.59 33.58 0.29
CA GLU A 156 22.31 32.35 0.63
C GLU A 156 23.31 32.57 1.78
N LEU A 157 24.05 33.69 1.76
CA LEU A 157 24.91 34.12 2.86
C LEU A 157 24.14 34.36 4.15
N GLN A 158 22.96 34.99 4.10
CA GLN A 158 22.09 35.15 5.27
C GLN A 158 21.64 33.80 5.83
N THR A 159 21.29 32.85 4.95
CA THR A 159 20.90 31.49 5.33
C THR A 159 22.05 30.74 6.01
N LEU A 160 23.26 30.82 5.44
CA LEU A 160 24.46 30.20 6.00
C LEU A 160 24.89 30.84 7.34
N ALA A 161 24.83 32.17 7.44
CA ALA A 161 25.13 32.90 8.67
C ALA A 161 24.12 32.56 9.79
N GLY A 162 22.84 32.43 9.44
CA GLY A 162 21.81 31.94 10.36
C GLY A 162 22.13 30.52 10.87
N ARG A 163 22.53 29.61 9.98
CA ARG A 163 22.97 28.25 10.36
C ARG A 163 24.19 28.27 11.29
N LEU A 164 25.19 29.10 11.00
CA LEU A 164 26.39 29.24 11.84
C LEU A 164 26.05 29.77 13.24
N ALA A 165 25.19 30.78 13.33
CA ALA A 165 24.74 31.35 14.59
C ALA A 165 24.02 30.31 15.47
N VAL A 166 23.18 29.46 14.85
CA VAL A 166 22.55 28.33 15.55
C VAL A 166 23.60 27.37 16.10
N PHE A 167 24.58 26.93 15.30
CA PHE A 167 25.63 26.02 15.77
C PHE A 167 26.47 26.59 16.91
N LEU A 168 26.76 27.89 16.89
CA LEU A 168 27.54 28.58 17.93
C LEU A 168 26.74 28.88 19.21
N GLY A 169 25.41 29.04 19.11
CA GLY A 169 24.51 29.32 20.22
C GLY A 169 23.92 28.08 20.90
N CYS A 170 24.12 26.89 20.33
CA CYS A 170 23.58 25.63 20.84
C CYS A 170 24.11 25.28 22.24
N LYS A 171 23.22 25.23 23.23
CA LYS A 171 23.46 24.65 24.56
C LYS A 171 22.76 23.28 24.66
N ARG A 172 23.31 22.37 25.46
CA ARG A 172 22.64 21.10 25.78
C ARG A 172 21.47 21.38 26.70
N ASN A 173 20.31 20.82 26.37
CA ASN A 173 19.06 21.10 27.08
C ASN A 173 18.80 20.18 28.28
N TYR A 174 19.71 19.24 28.56
CA TYR A 174 19.64 18.26 29.65
C TYR A 174 20.79 18.42 30.66
N THR A 175 21.53 19.54 30.60
CA THR A 175 22.66 19.85 31.49
C THR A 175 22.34 21.11 32.29
N ASP A 176 21.45 21.01 33.28
CA ASP A 176 21.27 22.07 34.28
C ASP A 176 22.19 21.80 35.49
N SER A 177 22.61 22.88 36.15
CA SER A 177 23.79 23.04 37.03
C SER A 177 23.91 22.12 38.27
N SER A 178 23.07 21.09 38.42
CA SER A 178 23.08 20.21 39.59
C SER A 178 22.50 18.79 39.36
N ALA A 179 22.18 18.38 38.13
CA ALA A 179 21.61 17.06 37.85
C ALA A 179 22.66 16.12 37.23
N GLU A 180 22.74 14.88 37.73
CA GLU A 180 23.51 13.80 37.10
C GLU A 180 23.05 13.63 35.64
N ILE A 181 23.99 13.77 34.70
CA ILE A 181 23.72 13.65 33.28
C ILE A 181 23.50 12.17 32.98
N SER A 182 22.28 11.79 32.57
CA SER A 182 22.05 10.41 32.12
C SER A 182 22.89 10.13 30.85
N PRO A 183 23.80 9.13 30.87
CA PRO A 183 24.70 8.85 29.75
C PRO A 183 23.98 8.51 28.44
N ALA A 184 22.73 8.05 28.55
CA ALA A 184 21.86 7.73 27.43
C ALA A 184 21.65 8.92 26.49
N PHE A 185 21.45 10.14 27.01
CA PHE A 185 21.23 11.34 26.17
C PHE A 185 22.49 11.71 25.40
N LEU A 186 23.65 11.63 26.07
CA LEU A 186 24.93 11.99 25.47
C LEU A 186 25.31 11.00 24.36
N LEU A 187 25.10 9.71 24.61
CA LEU A 187 25.33 8.65 23.65
C LEU A 187 24.38 8.77 22.44
N PHE A 188 23.12 9.10 22.69
CA PHE A 188 22.15 9.35 21.63
C PHE A 188 22.56 10.52 20.73
N GLU A 189 22.99 11.65 21.30
CA GLU A 189 23.47 12.80 20.51
C GLU A 189 24.72 12.45 19.70
N TYR A 190 25.61 11.60 20.24
CA TYR A 190 26.78 11.12 19.52
C TYR A 190 26.42 10.27 18.30
N VAL A 191 25.50 9.31 18.47
CA VAL A 191 25.07 8.41 17.38
C VAL A 191 24.27 9.17 16.32
N THR A 192 23.33 10.03 16.73
CA THR A 192 22.44 10.73 15.81
C THR A 192 23.05 11.96 15.15
N GLY A 193 24.01 12.58 15.83
CA GLY A 193 24.64 13.82 15.39
C GLY A 193 23.73 15.04 15.46
N PHE A 194 22.56 15.01 16.10
CA PHE A 194 21.74 16.19 16.35
C PHE A 194 21.46 16.37 17.84
N LEU A 195 21.18 17.61 18.26
CA LEU A 195 20.91 17.95 19.65
C LEU A 195 19.45 17.70 20.02
N VAL A 196 19.21 17.16 21.21
CA VAL A 196 17.86 16.89 21.71
C VAL A 196 17.20 18.20 22.16
N ARG A 197 15.94 18.42 21.74
CA ARG A 197 15.18 19.63 22.07
C ARG A 197 14.76 19.62 23.55
N LYS A 198 14.65 20.79 24.18
CA LYS A 198 14.24 20.92 25.59
C LYS A 198 12.91 20.21 25.90
N GLN A 199 11.89 20.40 25.05
CA GLN A 199 10.61 19.72 25.20
C GLN A 199 10.73 18.19 25.13
N GLN A 200 11.57 17.65 24.24
CA GLN A 200 11.81 16.21 24.13
C GLN A 200 12.47 15.66 25.40
N VAL A 201 13.44 16.39 25.98
CA VAL A 201 14.09 16.00 27.25
C VAL A 201 13.07 15.92 28.39
N THR A 202 12.28 16.98 28.60
CA THR A 202 11.27 17.03 29.66
C THR A 202 10.25 15.89 29.52
N LEU A 203 9.83 15.61 28.28
CA LEU A 203 8.87 14.55 28.01
C LEU A 203 9.47 13.15 28.22
N ILE A 204 10.70 12.90 27.78
CA ILE A 204 11.41 11.61 27.99
C ILE A 204 11.59 11.34 29.48
N GLN A 205 12.03 12.33 30.26
CA GLN A 205 12.19 12.20 31.71
C GLN A 205 10.87 11.84 32.39
N LYS A 206 9.79 12.58 32.07
CA LYS A 206 8.45 12.30 32.59
C LYS A 206 7.97 10.88 32.24
N PHE A 207 8.15 10.44 31.00
CA PHE A 207 7.77 9.08 30.58
C PHE A 207 8.58 8.01 31.29
N ALA A 208 9.89 8.22 31.46
CA ALA A 208 10.75 7.28 32.17
C ALA A 208 10.33 7.14 33.63
N GLU A 209 10.13 8.24 34.35
CA GLU A 209 9.67 8.25 35.75
C GLU A 209 8.34 7.51 35.93
N GLU A 210 7.35 7.82 35.08
CA GLU A 210 6.04 7.18 35.14
C GLU A 210 6.12 5.68 34.81
N ALA A 211 6.92 5.30 33.82
CA ALA A 211 7.07 3.90 33.45
C ALA A 211 7.82 3.09 34.51
N PHE A 212 8.87 3.63 35.14
CA PHE A 212 9.52 2.97 36.28
C PHE A 212 8.55 2.78 37.45
N GLY A 213 7.68 3.77 37.69
CA GLY A 213 6.57 3.71 38.64
C GLY A 213 5.39 2.80 38.23
N GLY A 214 5.44 2.16 37.06
CA GLY A 214 4.42 1.25 36.57
C GLY A 214 3.13 1.93 36.06
N ARG A 215 3.13 3.25 35.91
CA ARG A 215 1.98 4.02 35.44
C ARG A 215 2.07 4.25 33.93
N SER A 216 0.92 4.30 33.28
CA SER A 216 0.81 4.48 31.83
C SER A 216 0.46 5.93 31.50
N LEU A 217 0.98 6.43 30.38
CA LEU A 217 0.84 7.84 30.01
C LEU A 217 0.81 8.00 28.48
N VAL A 218 -0.02 8.92 28.00
CA VAL A 218 -0.09 9.29 26.58
C VAL A 218 0.19 10.79 26.42
N ALA A 219 1.00 11.16 25.43
CA ALA A 219 1.22 12.56 25.07
C ALA A 219 0.97 12.81 23.58
N GLN A 220 0.34 13.94 23.28
CA GLN A 220 0.22 14.46 21.93
C GLN A 220 1.51 15.17 21.55
N MET A 221 1.95 14.97 20.31
CA MET A 221 3.05 15.70 19.72
C MET A 221 2.78 15.88 18.23
N ILE A 222 3.11 17.06 17.69
CA ILE A 222 2.96 17.32 16.26
C ILE A 222 3.69 16.28 15.38
N MET A 223 3.18 16.06 14.17
CA MET A 223 3.87 15.24 13.16
C MET A 223 5.22 15.87 12.85
N GLY A 224 6.29 15.07 12.85
CA GLY A 224 7.66 15.58 12.68
C GLY A 224 8.35 16.07 13.96
N ALA A 225 7.70 16.03 15.14
CA ALA A 225 8.33 16.37 16.43
C ALA A 225 9.46 15.42 16.88
N GLY A 226 9.72 14.35 16.12
CA GLY A 226 10.73 13.34 16.41
C GLY A 226 10.27 12.23 17.36
N LYS A 227 8.97 11.88 17.35
CA LYS A 227 8.39 10.76 18.11
C LYS A 227 9.17 9.46 17.89
N THR A 228 9.18 8.98 16.66
CA THR A 228 9.81 7.71 16.25
C THR A 228 11.33 7.82 16.12
N THR A 229 11.88 9.02 15.86
CA THR A 229 13.31 9.23 15.60
C THR A 229 14.14 9.60 16.83
N CYS A 230 13.51 10.16 17.87
CA CYS A 230 14.18 10.62 19.09
C CYS A 230 13.61 9.97 20.34
N ILE A 231 12.30 10.10 20.57
CA ILE A 231 11.68 9.73 21.85
C ILE A 231 11.59 8.21 22.02
N ALA A 232 11.06 7.49 21.04
CA ALA A 232 10.94 6.03 21.13
C ALA A 232 12.31 5.33 21.29
N PRO A 233 13.38 5.68 20.52
CA PRO A 233 14.71 5.12 20.75
C PRO A 233 15.28 5.44 22.14
N MET A 234 15.09 6.67 22.63
CA MET A 234 15.56 7.08 23.96
C MET A 234 14.86 6.30 25.08
N LEU A 235 13.54 6.17 25.02
CA LEU A 235 12.78 5.39 25.99
C LEU A 235 13.12 3.90 25.92
N THR A 236 13.35 3.37 24.71
CA THR A 236 13.82 2.00 24.54
C THR A 236 15.18 1.77 25.20
N LEU A 237 16.09 2.75 25.12
CA LEU A 237 17.40 2.67 25.76
C LEU A 237 17.29 2.71 27.30
N LEU A 238 16.46 3.60 27.83
CA LEU A 238 16.26 3.79 29.27
C LEU A 238 15.51 2.62 29.93
N LEU A 239 14.41 2.15 29.31
CA LEU A 239 13.52 1.15 29.90
C LEU A 239 13.99 -0.29 29.70
N GLY A 240 14.87 -0.53 28.72
CA GLY A 240 15.33 -1.88 28.38
C GLY A 240 16.30 -2.50 29.39
N ASN A 241 16.93 -1.71 30.26
CA ASN A 241 18.00 -2.22 31.14
C ASN A 241 17.48 -2.89 32.43
N ASP A 242 16.19 -2.75 32.76
CA ASP A 242 15.58 -3.25 34.00
C ASP A 242 15.04 -4.68 33.91
N GLY A 243 15.48 -5.46 32.91
CA GLY A 243 14.94 -6.81 32.65
C GLY A 243 13.50 -6.85 32.14
N ARG A 244 12.92 -5.68 31.82
CA ARG A 244 11.61 -5.53 31.18
C ARG A 244 11.74 -5.70 29.67
N LEU A 245 10.75 -6.33 29.05
CA LEU A 245 10.67 -6.39 27.59
C LEU A 245 10.07 -5.09 27.05
N VAL A 246 10.81 -4.35 26.22
CA VAL A 246 10.31 -3.13 25.59
C VAL A 246 9.79 -3.45 24.18
N LEU A 247 8.51 -3.18 23.94
CA LEU A 247 7.86 -3.39 22.64
C LEU A 247 7.47 -2.05 22.02
N ASN A 248 7.98 -1.79 20.82
CA ASN A 248 7.51 -0.71 19.97
C ASN A 248 6.35 -1.21 19.10
N ILE A 249 5.12 -0.83 19.47
CA ILE A 249 3.88 -1.14 18.76
C ILE A 249 3.59 0.02 17.82
N VAL A 250 3.67 -0.24 16.51
CA VAL A 250 3.45 0.78 15.50
C VAL A 250 2.45 0.30 14.44
N PRO A 251 1.75 1.21 13.74
CA PRO A 251 0.98 0.87 12.56
C PRO A 251 1.81 0.07 11.55
N LYS A 252 1.20 -0.87 10.81
CA LYS A 252 1.91 -1.75 9.86
C LYS A 252 2.74 -0.95 8.84
N ALA A 253 2.23 0.19 8.37
CA ALA A 253 2.94 1.08 7.44
C ALA A 253 4.24 1.67 8.03
N LEU A 254 4.28 1.93 9.34
CA LEU A 254 5.44 2.53 10.02
C LEU A 254 6.44 1.49 10.53
N LEU A 255 6.13 0.19 10.42
CA LEU A 255 6.98 -0.88 10.97
C LEU A 255 8.37 -0.91 10.34
N ALA A 256 8.46 -0.84 9.01
CA ALA A 256 9.73 -0.89 8.30
C ALA A 256 10.59 0.34 8.62
N GLN A 257 9.98 1.52 8.65
CA GLN A 257 10.64 2.77 9.02
C GLN A 257 11.17 2.72 10.45
N THR A 258 10.32 2.37 11.42
CA THR A 258 10.69 2.28 12.84
C THR A 258 11.81 1.28 13.06
N ARG A 259 11.73 0.10 12.42
CA ARG A 259 12.78 -0.92 12.48
C ARG A 259 14.11 -0.40 11.94
N ASN A 260 14.10 0.32 10.82
CA ASN A 260 15.33 0.86 10.23
C ASN A 260 15.93 1.97 11.10
N VAL A 261 15.10 2.82 11.70
CA VAL A 261 15.55 3.83 12.68
C VAL A 261 16.21 3.14 13.88
N MET A 262 15.54 2.16 14.49
CA MET A 262 16.10 1.41 15.63
C MET A 262 17.40 0.68 15.26
N ARG A 263 17.48 0.06 14.07
CA ARG A 263 18.72 -0.59 13.60
C ARG A 263 19.85 0.39 13.34
N LYS A 264 19.56 1.59 12.83
CA LYS A 264 20.57 2.64 12.64
C LYS A 264 21.10 3.11 13.98
N MET A 265 20.22 3.30 14.97
CA MET A 265 20.56 3.73 16.33
C MET A 265 21.37 2.68 17.10
N PHE A 266 20.90 1.43 17.10
CA PHE A 266 21.46 0.33 17.89
C PHE A 266 22.34 -0.63 17.07
N GLY A 267 22.73 -0.24 15.85
CA GLY A 267 23.63 -1.04 15.02
C GLY A 267 25.07 -0.56 15.03
N GLN A 268 25.29 0.72 15.36
CA GLN A 268 26.60 1.37 15.19
C GLN A 268 27.49 1.30 16.43
N ILE A 269 26.95 1.59 17.62
CA ILE A 269 27.74 1.76 18.86
C ILE A 269 27.18 0.94 20.01
N LEU A 270 25.86 0.88 20.17
CA LEU A 270 25.18 0.04 21.16
C LEU A 270 24.77 -1.28 20.52
N ALA A 271 25.39 -2.41 20.83
CA ALA A 271 25.04 -3.71 20.23
C ALA A 271 23.71 -4.30 20.76
N LYS A 272 22.60 -3.54 20.69
CA LYS A 272 21.25 -4.08 21.00
C LYS A 272 20.65 -4.70 19.75
N ARG A 273 20.22 -5.95 19.83
CA ARG A 273 19.53 -6.62 18.72
C ARG A 273 18.18 -5.95 18.47
N VAL A 274 17.79 -5.81 17.20
CA VAL A 274 16.45 -5.33 16.80
C VAL A 274 15.67 -6.48 16.19
N VAL A 275 14.67 -6.96 16.92
CA VAL A 275 13.81 -8.09 16.56
C VAL A 275 12.46 -7.57 16.06
N THR A 276 11.92 -8.21 15.03
CA THR A 276 10.56 -7.91 14.53
C THR A 276 9.65 -9.06 14.91
N LEU A 277 8.58 -8.77 15.64
CA LEU A 277 7.56 -9.74 16.00
C LEU A 277 6.42 -9.68 14.99
N GLU A 278 6.26 -10.77 14.24
CA GLU A 278 5.13 -11.00 13.35
C GLU A 278 4.38 -12.23 13.80
N PHE A 279 3.05 -12.15 13.86
CA PHE A 279 2.20 -13.27 14.21
C PHE A 279 0.88 -13.18 13.44
N SER A 280 0.42 -14.30 12.89
CA SER A 280 -0.85 -14.41 12.18
C SER A 280 -1.64 -15.62 12.66
N ARG A 281 -2.96 -15.65 12.39
CA ARG A 281 -3.83 -16.78 12.78
C ARG A 281 -3.34 -18.14 12.26
N MET A 282 -2.69 -18.14 11.10
CA MET A 282 -2.22 -19.35 10.41
C MET A 282 -0.88 -19.87 10.96
N MET A 283 -0.13 -19.05 11.71
CA MET A 283 1.13 -19.50 12.30
C MET A 283 0.89 -20.67 13.27
N GLY A 284 1.74 -21.70 13.15
CA GLY A 284 1.64 -22.91 13.97
C GLY A 284 0.52 -23.88 13.60
N GLN A 285 -0.19 -23.67 12.47
CA GLN A 285 -1.15 -24.68 11.95
C GLN A 285 -0.44 -25.92 11.42
N ASP A 286 0.64 -25.74 10.66
CA ASP A 286 1.41 -26.86 10.08
C ASP A 286 2.43 -27.42 11.08
N ASP A 287 3.11 -26.55 11.83
CA ASP A 287 4.10 -26.94 12.83
C ASP A 287 4.01 -26.10 14.12
N PRO A 288 3.61 -26.69 15.27
CA PRO A 288 3.62 -26.02 16.57
C PRO A 288 4.98 -25.45 17.00
N PHE A 289 6.10 -25.94 16.44
CA PHE A 289 7.44 -25.44 16.73
C PHE A 289 7.66 -23.98 16.29
N ASP A 290 6.90 -23.46 15.32
CA ASP A 290 6.98 -22.05 14.89
C ASP A 290 6.68 -21.10 16.06
N VAL A 291 5.65 -21.42 16.85
CA VAL A 291 5.25 -20.62 18.02
C VAL A 291 6.27 -20.76 19.15
N GLN A 292 6.90 -21.92 19.27
CA GLN A 292 8.00 -22.12 20.22
C GLN A 292 9.21 -21.24 19.87
N LEU A 293 9.53 -21.07 18.59
CA LEU A 293 10.62 -20.20 18.15
C LEU A 293 10.33 -18.74 18.52
N ILE A 294 9.11 -18.26 18.29
CA ILE A 294 8.69 -16.89 18.68
C ILE A 294 8.82 -16.71 20.20
N LYS A 295 8.37 -17.69 20.98
CA LYS A 295 8.55 -17.68 22.43
C LYS A 295 10.03 -17.52 22.78
N GLN A 296 10.90 -18.39 22.27
CA GLN A 296 12.35 -18.32 22.54
C GLN A 296 12.97 -16.98 22.14
N GLN A 297 12.62 -16.46 20.96
CA GLN A 297 13.09 -15.15 20.49
C GLN A 297 12.72 -14.00 21.44
N LEU A 298 11.52 -14.01 22.01
CA LEU A 298 11.08 -12.97 22.95
C LEU A 298 11.74 -13.10 24.32
N PHE A 299 11.94 -14.32 24.82
CA PHE A 299 12.69 -14.56 26.05
C PHE A 299 14.17 -14.15 25.90
N ASP A 300 14.80 -14.47 24.78
CA ASP A 300 16.15 -14.01 24.48
C ASP A 300 16.20 -12.48 24.30
N ALA A 301 15.17 -11.88 23.70
CA ALA A 301 15.09 -10.44 23.56
C ALA A 301 14.97 -9.73 24.92
N GLN A 302 14.21 -10.29 25.86
CA GLN A 302 14.12 -9.78 27.23
C GLN A 302 15.47 -9.86 27.96
N ARG A 303 16.15 -11.03 27.87
CA ARG A 303 17.45 -11.25 28.51
C ARG A 303 18.51 -10.28 27.98
N ASP A 304 18.54 -10.08 26.66
CA ASP A 304 19.56 -9.29 25.99
C ASP A 304 19.20 -7.79 25.91
N ALA A 305 18.13 -7.35 26.57
CA ALA A 305 17.59 -5.98 26.50
C ALA A 305 17.39 -5.48 25.05
N ALA A 306 16.97 -6.39 24.16
CA ALA A 306 16.79 -6.16 22.74
C ALA A 306 15.52 -5.36 22.45
N VAL A 307 15.51 -4.68 21.29
CA VAL A 307 14.37 -3.88 20.85
C VAL A 307 13.41 -4.76 20.05
N VAL A 308 12.16 -4.86 20.49
CA VAL A 308 11.11 -5.57 19.75
C VAL A 308 10.22 -4.57 19.03
N CYS A 309 10.15 -4.65 17.70
CA CYS A 309 9.19 -3.89 16.89
C CYS A 309 8.05 -4.81 16.46
N THR A 310 6.80 -4.38 16.63
CA THR A 310 5.62 -5.18 16.31
C THR A 310 4.47 -4.32 15.80
N THR A 311 3.40 -4.99 15.35
CA THR A 311 2.15 -4.35 14.92
C THR A 311 1.02 -4.70 15.89
N PRO A 312 -0.01 -3.85 16.02
CA PRO A 312 -1.18 -4.18 16.83
C PRO A 312 -1.87 -5.47 16.37
N ALA A 313 -1.86 -5.74 15.07
CA ALA A 313 -2.45 -6.97 14.50
C ALA A 313 -1.75 -8.24 14.98
N ALA A 314 -0.41 -8.23 15.14
CA ALA A 314 0.34 -9.39 15.61
C ALA A 314 0.00 -9.75 17.06
N ILE A 315 -0.01 -8.76 17.96
CA ILE A 315 -0.35 -8.96 19.38
C ILE A 315 -1.80 -9.43 19.54
N LYS A 316 -2.75 -8.76 18.86
CA LYS A 316 -4.16 -9.17 18.88
C LYS A 316 -4.36 -10.56 18.28
N SER A 317 -3.65 -10.91 17.21
CA SER A 317 -3.70 -12.24 16.61
C SER A 317 -3.20 -13.31 17.59
N MET A 318 -2.13 -13.06 18.34
CA MET A 318 -1.68 -13.96 19.41
C MET A 318 -2.75 -14.16 20.48
N PHE A 319 -3.34 -13.07 20.95
CA PHE A 319 -4.39 -13.11 21.97
C PHE A 319 -5.63 -13.89 21.50
N LEU A 320 -6.16 -13.57 20.31
CA LEU A 320 -7.32 -14.25 19.74
C LEU A 320 -7.03 -15.72 19.42
N ARG A 321 -5.82 -16.03 18.93
CA ARG A 321 -5.41 -17.41 18.66
C ARG A 321 -5.35 -18.24 19.94
N HIS A 322 -4.89 -17.66 21.05
CA HIS A 322 -4.94 -18.34 22.35
C HIS A 322 -6.37 -18.72 22.75
N LEU A 323 -7.32 -17.79 22.65
CA LEU A 323 -8.73 -18.03 22.97
C LEU A 323 -9.35 -19.09 22.03
N GLU A 324 -9.07 -18.99 20.73
CA GLU A 324 -9.52 -19.95 19.73
C GLU A 324 -9.04 -21.37 20.07
N LEU A 325 -7.77 -21.54 20.43
CA LEU A 325 -7.21 -22.85 20.80
C LEU A 325 -7.83 -23.42 22.07
N LEU A 326 -8.11 -22.58 23.07
CA LEU A 326 -8.79 -23.02 24.29
C LEU A 326 -10.21 -23.51 23.98
N GLN A 327 -10.94 -22.81 23.10
CA GLN A 327 -12.28 -23.21 22.68
C GLN A 327 -12.25 -24.51 21.85
N LEU A 328 -11.34 -24.63 20.89
CA LEU A 328 -11.16 -25.84 20.08
C LEU A 328 -10.82 -27.04 20.98
N ASN A 329 -9.93 -26.86 21.96
CA ASN A 329 -9.60 -27.91 22.92
C ASN A 329 -10.83 -28.35 23.74
N HIS A 330 -11.67 -27.40 24.17
CA HIS A 330 -12.90 -27.72 24.89
C HIS A 330 -13.88 -28.52 24.02
N LEU A 331 -14.08 -28.12 22.76
CA LEU A 331 -14.96 -28.81 21.80
C LEU A 331 -14.45 -30.21 21.43
N HIS A 332 -13.14 -30.34 21.19
CA HIS A 332 -12.52 -31.63 20.88
C HIS A 332 -12.56 -32.59 22.07
N GLN A 333 -12.38 -32.11 23.30
CA GLN A 333 -12.58 -32.92 24.52
C GLN A 333 -14.01 -33.46 24.62
N HIS A 334 -15.03 -32.64 24.32
CA HIS A 334 -16.41 -33.09 24.28
C HIS A 334 -16.64 -34.16 23.19
N THR A 335 -16.05 -33.97 22.01
CA THR A 335 -16.11 -34.92 20.89
C THR A 335 -15.44 -36.25 21.23
N LEU A 336 -14.27 -36.21 21.89
CA LEU A 336 -13.59 -37.40 22.39
C LEU A 336 -14.43 -38.15 23.43
N ASN A 337 -15.09 -37.43 24.34
CA ASN A 337 -15.99 -38.04 25.32
C ASN A 337 -17.21 -38.70 24.64
N LYS A 338 -17.72 -38.11 23.55
CA LYS A 338 -18.77 -38.71 22.72
C LYS A 338 -18.29 -40.00 22.06
N TYR A 339 -17.12 -39.99 21.40
CA TYR A 339 -16.55 -41.18 20.78
C TYR A 339 -16.25 -42.29 21.79
N LYS A 340 -15.75 -41.97 23.00
CA LYS A 340 -15.58 -42.94 24.09
C LYS A 340 -16.90 -43.64 24.44
N LYS A 341 -17.99 -42.87 24.59
CA LYS A 341 -19.32 -43.42 24.87
C LYS A 341 -19.84 -44.30 23.74
N GLU A 342 -19.63 -43.92 22.49
CA GLU A 342 -20.03 -44.70 21.30
C GLU A 342 -19.21 -46.00 21.18
N MET A 343 -17.90 -45.95 21.47
CA MET A 343 -17.03 -47.11 21.46
C MET A 343 -17.45 -48.16 22.50
N HIS A 344 -17.86 -47.73 23.70
CA HIS A 344 -18.42 -48.64 24.72
C HIS A 344 -19.76 -49.29 24.32
N LYS A 345 -20.51 -48.68 23.40
CA LYS A 345 -21.79 -49.21 22.90
C LYS A 345 -21.63 -50.08 21.66
N ALA A 346 -20.56 -49.89 20.88
CA ALA A 346 -20.30 -50.65 19.66
C ALA A 346 -19.89 -52.10 19.97
N LYS A 347 -20.60 -53.08 19.39
CA LYS A 347 -20.30 -54.52 19.55
C LYS A 347 -19.40 -55.09 18.44
N ASP A 348 -19.33 -54.41 17.28
CA ASP A 348 -18.60 -54.90 16.10
C ASP A 348 -17.14 -54.41 16.06
N SER A 349 -16.21 -55.30 15.72
CA SER A 349 -14.76 -54.99 15.70
C SER A 349 -14.38 -53.92 14.66
N VAL A 350 -15.07 -53.88 13.52
CA VAL A 350 -14.83 -52.90 12.44
C VAL A 350 -15.19 -51.48 12.90
N SER A 351 -16.33 -51.33 13.58
CA SER A 351 -16.81 -50.05 14.12
C SER A 351 -15.91 -49.54 15.24
N GLN A 352 -15.47 -50.44 16.13
CA GLN A 352 -14.51 -50.09 17.19
C GLN A 352 -13.15 -49.65 16.61
N THR A 353 -12.66 -50.32 15.56
CA THR A 353 -11.38 -49.96 14.92
C THR A 353 -11.46 -48.58 14.27
N ARG A 354 -12.53 -48.28 13.51
CA ARG A 354 -12.73 -46.96 12.89
C ARG A 354 -12.83 -45.83 13.92
N LEU A 355 -13.55 -46.06 15.02
CA LEU A 355 -13.67 -45.09 16.11
C LEU A 355 -12.33 -44.87 16.83
N LYS A 356 -11.54 -45.93 17.02
CA LYS A 356 -10.21 -45.85 17.62
C LYS A 356 -9.25 -45.00 16.78
N THR A 357 -9.25 -45.17 15.46
CA THR A 357 -8.45 -44.32 14.54
C THR A 357 -8.88 -42.86 14.63
N ARG A 358 -10.19 -42.56 14.51
CA ARG A 358 -10.70 -41.18 14.64
C ARG A 358 -10.38 -40.56 16.00
N MET A 359 -10.42 -41.34 17.08
CA MET A 359 -10.04 -40.87 18.42
C MET A 359 -8.54 -40.57 18.52
N GLN A 360 -7.68 -41.35 17.86
CA GLN A 360 -6.25 -41.08 17.82
C GLN A 360 -5.95 -39.78 17.07
N ASP A 361 -6.61 -39.55 15.93
CA ASP A 361 -6.46 -38.31 15.15
C ASP A 361 -6.86 -37.08 15.98
N VAL A 362 -8.05 -37.10 16.59
CA VAL A 362 -8.52 -35.98 17.43
C VAL A 362 -7.65 -35.80 18.68
N ASN A 363 -7.16 -36.87 19.31
CA ASN A 363 -6.24 -36.75 20.46
C ASN A 363 -4.91 -36.09 20.04
N LYS A 364 -4.38 -36.41 18.86
CA LYS A 364 -3.15 -35.80 18.34
C LYS A 364 -3.34 -34.29 18.12
N GLU A 365 -4.48 -33.90 17.55
CA GLU A 365 -4.83 -32.48 17.38
C GLU A 365 -5.01 -31.75 18.70
N VAL A 366 -5.68 -32.36 19.68
CA VAL A 366 -5.88 -31.78 21.02
C VAL A 366 -4.54 -31.54 21.73
N GLU A 367 -3.63 -32.51 21.65
CA GLU A 367 -2.31 -32.36 22.27
C GLU A 367 -1.50 -31.25 21.59
N GLY A 368 -1.50 -31.20 20.25
CA GLY A 368 -0.86 -30.12 19.49
C GLY A 368 -1.42 -28.74 19.83
N ASN A 369 -2.75 -28.61 19.84
CA ASN A 369 -3.44 -27.36 20.20
C ASN A 369 -3.16 -26.94 21.65
N ARG A 370 -3.08 -27.89 22.59
CA ARG A 370 -2.77 -27.64 24.00
C ARG A 370 -1.34 -27.14 24.18
N VAL A 371 -0.37 -27.78 23.53
CA VAL A 371 1.04 -27.36 23.56
C VAL A 371 1.19 -25.95 22.99
N MET A 372 0.59 -25.69 21.82
CA MET A 372 0.61 -24.36 21.21
C MET A 372 -0.07 -23.30 22.10
N ALA A 373 -1.23 -23.62 22.70
CA ALA A 373 -1.90 -22.73 23.63
C ALA A 373 -1.02 -22.40 24.85
N GLY A 374 -0.26 -23.38 25.36
CA GLY A 374 0.71 -23.19 26.44
C GLY A 374 1.84 -22.23 26.07
N PHE A 375 2.45 -22.39 24.87
CA PHE A 375 3.49 -21.47 24.42
C PHE A 375 2.99 -20.03 24.27
N ILE A 376 1.79 -19.83 23.73
CA ILE A 376 1.20 -18.49 23.62
C ILE A 376 0.88 -17.93 25.02
N ALA A 377 0.37 -18.75 25.94
CA ALA A 377 0.08 -18.34 27.30
C ALA A 377 1.33 -17.81 28.03
N ASP A 378 2.48 -18.48 27.85
CA ASP A 378 3.75 -18.05 28.45
C ASP A 378 4.18 -16.66 27.93
N VAL A 379 4.02 -16.41 26.62
CA VAL A 379 4.33 -15.10 26.04
C VAL A 379 3.36 -14.04 26.54
N LEU A 380 2.04 -14.31 26.57
CA LEU A 380 1.05 -13.36 27.09
C LEU A 380 1.29 -13.05 28.58
N ALA A 381 1.71 -14.03 29.38
CA ALA A 381 2.09 -13.83 30.77
C ALA A 381 3.34 -12.93 30.90
N MET A 382 4.33 -13.10 30.03
CA MET A 382 5.49 -12.21 29.98
C MET A 382 5.08 -10.77 29.66
N LEU A 383 4.24 -10.57 28.63
CA LEU A 383 3.76 -9.24 28.24
C LEU A 383 3.00 -8.58 29.40
N ARG A 384 2.13 -9.32 30.08
CA ARG A 384 1.32 -8.77 31.17
C ARG A 384 2.14 -8.36 32.39
N ASN A 385 3.18 -9.11 32.73
CA ASN A 385 3.89 -8.94 34.00
C ASN A 385 5.19 -8.13 33.89
N ASN A 386 5.94 -8.28 32.78
CA ASN A 386 7.31 -7.78 32.66
C ASN A 386 7.56 -7.05 31.33
N SER A 387 6.66 -6.17 30.90
CA SER A 387 6.85 -5.43 29.66
C SER A 387 6.44 -3.95 29.71
N CYS A 388 7.02 -3.17 28.80
CA CYS A 388 6.61 -1.81 28.52
C CYS A 388 6.27 -1.68 27.03
N ALA A 389 5.03 -1.32 26.73
CA ALA A 389 4.58 -1.05 25.37
C ALA A 389 4.74 0.43 25.05
N LEU A 390 5.56 0.74 24.06
CA LEU A 390 5.67 2.05 23.42
C LEU A 390 4.76 2.05 22.19
N ILE A 391 3.68 2.82 22.24
CA ILE A 391 2.62 2.85 21.23
C ILE A 391 2.74 4.14 20.43
N ASP A 392 3.06 4.03 19.14
CA ASP A 392 3.08 5.17 18.21
C ASP A 392 1.74 5.27 17.47
N GLU A 393 1.32 6.49 17.12
CA GLU A 393 0.01 6.80 16.53
C GLU A 393 -1.16 6.14 17.30
N VAL A 394 -1.26 6.47 18.59
CA VAL A 394 -2.25 5.93 19.53
C VAL A 394 -3.68 6.08 19.01
N ASP A 395 -3.98 7.19 18.35
CA ASP A 395 -5.27 7.49 17.71
C ASP A 395 -5.64 6.48 16.62
N LEU A 396 -4.66 5.94 15.89
CA LEU A 396 -4.87 4.88 14.91
C LEU A 396 -4.82 3.48 15.55
N VAL A 397 -3.81 3.24 16.39
CA VAL A 397 -3.52 1.92 16.97
C VAL A 397 -4.58 1.48 17.98
N LEU A 398 -5.10 2.40 18.78
CA LEU A 398 -6.12 2.14 19.79
C LEU A 398 -7.54 2.44 19.32
N HIS A 399 -7.73 2.88 18.07
CA HIS A 399 -9.06 3.16 17.55
C HIS A 399 -9.94 1.90 17.62
N PRO A 400 -11.14 1.96 18.25
CA PRO A 400 -11.96 0.77 18.48
C PRO A 400 -12.39 0.09 17.17
N LEU A 401 -12.79 0.89 16.16
CA LEU A 401 -13.22 0.38 14.86
C LEU A 401 -12.08 0.15 13.86
N LYS A 402 -11.15 1.10 13.68
CA LYS A 402 -10.04 0.96 12.71
C LYS A 402 -9.02 -0.10 13.13
N SER A 403 -8.87 -0.34 14.43
CA SER A 403 -8.01 -1.37 15.00
C SER A 403 -8.86 -2.53 15.55
N GLU A 404 -9.94 -2.92 14.87
CA GLU A 404 -10.64 -4.18 15.17
C GLU A 404 -10.02 -5.35 14.38
N LEU A 405 -9.86 -6.49 15.03
CA LEU A 405 -9.46 -7.76 14.41
C LEU A 405 -10.50 -8.83 14.75
N ASN A 406 -11.09 -9.44 13.71
CA ASN A 406 -12.14 -10.44 13.86
C ASN A 406 -11.65 -11.83 13.42
N PHE A 407 -11.76 -12.84 14.30
CA PHE A 407 -11.51 -14.26 14.01
C PHE A 407 -12.86 -15.00 13.96
N PRO A 408 -13.41 -15.25 12.76
CA PRO A 408 -14.62 -16.04 12.63
C PRO A 408 -14.34 -17.49 13.07
N ILE A 409 -15.27 -18.08 13.81
CA ILE A 409 -15.15 -19.40 14.45
C ILE A 409 -16.48 -20.17 14.35
N GLY A 410 -16.37 -21.50 14.24
CA GLY A 410 -17.51 -22.40 14.03
C GLY A 410 -17.49 -23.05 12.64
N ASN A 411 -18.52 -23.82 12.32
CA ASN A 411 -18.63 -24.44 11.00
C ASN A 411 -19.12 -23.41 9.98
N PHE A 412 -18.72 -23.58 8.73
CA PHE A 412 -19.24 -22.77 7.63
C PHE A 412 -20.71 -23.13 7.37
N GLU A 413 -21.57 -22.13 7.45
CA GLU A 413 -22.99 -22.18 7.15
C GLU A 413 -23.33 -21.15 6.07
N MET A 414 -24.42 -21.38 5.33
CA MET A 414 -24.91 -20.37 4.39
C MET A 414 -25.50 -19.17 5.14
N TYR A 415 -25.43 -17.99 4.54
CA TYR A 415 -26.14 -16.83 5.05
C TYR A 415 -27.66 -17.08 5.11
N ASP A 416 -28.35 -16.43 6.04
CA ASP A 416 -29.82 -16.40 6.04
C ASP A 416 -30.31 -15.82 4.70
N LEU A 417 -31.36 -16.44 4.13
CA LEU A 417 -31.84 -16.30 2.73
C LEU A 417 -30.98 -16.96 1.64
N GLY A 418 -29.79 -17.48 1.95
CA GLY A 418 -28.92 -18.17 0.99
C GLY A 418 -28.67 -17.35 -0.27
N CYS A 419 -28.91 -17.96 -1.43
CA CYS A 419 -28.68 -17.30 -2.72
C CYS A 419 -29.58 -16.09 -3.00
N GLU A 420 -30.77 -16.04 -2.38
CA GLU A 420 -31.70 -14.93 -2.60
C GLU A 420 -31.19 -13.61 -2.04
N ARG A 421 -30.27 -13.68 -1.07
CA ARG A 421 -29.64 -12.51 -0.47
C ARG A 421 -28.84 -11.71 -1.52
N TRP A 422 -27.98 -12.38 -2.28
CA TRP A 422 -27.17 -11.73 -3.30
C TRP A 422 -27.92 -11.52 -4.61
N ASN A 423 -28.94 -12.34 -4.92
CA ASN A 423 -29.84 -12.07 -6.06
C ASN A 423 -30.54 -10.72 -5.89
N LEU A 424 -31.04 -10.42 -4.69
CA LEU A 424 -31.66 -9.13 -4.37
C LEU A 424 -30.69 -7.96 -4.61
N ALA A 425 -29.46 -8.09 -4.11
CA ALA A 425 -28.42 -7.07 -4.28
C ALA A 425 -28.07 -6.83 -5.76
N VAL A 426 -27.87 -7.92 -6.50
CA VAL A 426 -27.56 -7.88 -7.94
C VAL A 426 -28.72 -7.25 -8.71
N HIS A 427 -29.97 -7.66 -8.47
CA HIS A 427 -31.17 -7.10 -9.12
C HIS A 427 -31.25 -5.58 -8.93
N LEU A 428 -30.96 -5.10 -7.72
CA LEU A 428 -31.05 -3.70 -7.37
C LEU A 428 -29.92 -2.87 -8.00
N LEU A 429 -28.68 -3.38 -7.96
CA LEU A 429 -27.51 -2.69 -8.51
C LEU A 429 -27.51 -2.68 -10.04
N ASP A 430 -28.03 -3.72 -10.69
CA ASP A 430 -28.12 -3.78 -12.15
C ASP A 430 -28.94 -2.60 -12.69
N ALA A 431 -29.97 -2.15 -11.97
CA ALA A 431 -30.83 -1.02 -12.34
C ALA A 431 -30.05 0.29 -12.58
N LEU A 432 -28.90 0.47 -11.91
CA LEU A 432 -28.06 1.65 -12.08
C LEU A 432 -27.37 1.70 -13.45
N PHE A 433 -27.30 0.56 -14.14
CA PHE A 433 -26.62 0.38 -15.42
C PHE A 433 -27.59 0.18 -16.59
N LEU A 434 -28.86 0.58 -16.42
CA LEU A 434 -29.87 0.54 -17.49
C LEU A 434 -29.50 1.41 -18.72
N ASN A 435 -28.63 2.41 -18.53
CA ASN A 435 -28.08 3.24 -19.60
C ASN A 435 -27.02 2.54 -20.47
N ASP A 436 -26.43 1.43 -20.00
CA ASP A 436 -25.36 0.74 -20.72
C ASP A 436 -25.97 -0.36 -21.62
N GLU A 437 -25.50 -0.48 -22.87
CA GLU A 437 -26.02 -1.41 -23.92
C GLU A 437 -25.82 -2.93 -23.61
N GLY A 438 -25.66 -3.29 -22.34
CA GLY A 438 -25.50 -4.67 -21.87
C GLY A 438 -26.12 -4.95 -20.50
N HIS A 439 -27.16 -4.22 -20.10
CA HIS A 439 -27.88 -4.52 -18.84
C HIS A 439 -28.33 -5.99 -18.81
N ALA A 440 -27.95 -6.72 -17.77
CA ALA A 440 -28.08 -8.17 -17.73
C ALA A 440 -29.54 -8.63 -17.56
N ALA A 441 -30.43 -7.77 -17.04
CA ALA A 441 -31.86 -8.08 -16.99
C ALA A 441 -32.54 -8.12 -18.36
N ALA A 442 -31.91 -7.60 -19.43
CA ALA A 442 -32.48 -7.66 -20.78
C ALA A 442 -32.42 -9.07 -21.40
N GLY A 443 -31.79 -10.05 -20.75
CA GLY A 443 -31.30 -11.22 -21.47
C GLY A 443 -31.60 -12.62 -20.98
N THR A 444 -31.06 -13.00 -19.83
CA THR A 444 -30.86 -14.43 -19.50
C THR A 444 -30.98 -14.76 -18.03
N PHE A 445 -30.83 -13.79 -17.13
CA PHE A 445 -30.70 -14.07 -15.69
C PHE A 445 -31.99 -14.00 -14.88
N TYR A 446 -32.98 -13.26 -15.39
CA TYR A 446 -34.34 -13.29 -14.85
C TYR A 446 -35.36 -13.75 -15.91
N PRO A 447 -35.17 -14.93 -16.53
CA PRO A 447 -36.19 -15.49 -17.40
C PRO A 447 -37.46 -15.75 -16.60
N GLU A 448 -37.39 -15.93 -15.28
CA GLU A 448 -38.55 -16.00 -14.40
C GLU A 448 -39.31 -14.68 -14.34
N ILE A 449 -38.67 -13.51 -14.30
CA ILE A 449 -39.41 -12.23 -14.38
C ILE A 449 -40.11 -12.11 -15.74
N ARG A 450 -39.41 -12.36 -16.86
CA ARG A 450 -39.99 -12.26 -18.22
C ARG A 450 -40.95 -13.40 -18.61
N ASN A 451 -40.80 -14.60 -18.07
CA ASN A 451 -41.71 -15.72 -18.29
C ASN A 451 -42.88 -15.71 -17.29
N CYS A 452 -42.67 -15.17 -16.08
CA CYS A 452 -43.76 -14.83 -15.16
C CYS A 452 -44.50 -13.57 -15.61
N ILE A 453 -43.95 -12.69 -16.43
CA ILE A 453 -44.73 -11.64 -17.11
C ILE A 453 -45.91 -12.26 -17.89
N GLY A 454 -45.74 -13.47 -18.45
CA GLY A 454 -46.84 -14.23 -19.05
C GLY A 454 -47.85 -14.86 -18.07
N LYS A 455 -47.58 -14.86 -16.76
CA LYS A 455 -48.43 -15.46 -15.69
C LYS A 455 -48.86 -14.50 -14.57
N VAL A 456 -48.20 -13.34 -14.42
CA VAL A 456 -48.34 -12.38 -13.30
C VAL A 456 -49.09 -11.10 -13.74
N GLY A 457 -49.52 -11.02 -15.00
CA GLY A 457 -50.37 -9.97 -15.53
C GLY A 457 -49.60 -8.83 -16.20
N ASP A 458 -50.20 -8.27 -17.25
CA ASP A 458 -49.60 -7.25 -18.14
C ASP A 458 -49.11 -5.98 -17.41
N ALA A 459 -49.59 -5.72 -16.18
CA ALA A 459 -49.28 -4.53 -15.40
C ALA A 459 -47.83 -4.47 -14.86
N ALA A 460 -47.26 -5.58 -14.39
CA ALA A 460 -45.89 -5.60 -13.89
C ALA A 460 -44.87 -5.44 -15.03
N ALA A 461 -45.17 -6.02 -16.20
CA ALA A 461 -44.38 -5.88 -17.42
C ALA A 461 -44.32 -4.43 -17.91
N ALA A 462 -45.50 -3.79 -17.98
CA ALA A 462 -45.61 -2.39 -18.37
C ALA A 462 -44.81 -1.47 -17.42
N ARG A 463 -44.85 -1.74 -16.11
CA ARG A 463 -44.09 -0.98 -15.11
C ARG A 463 -42.58 -1.16 -15.26
N ILE A 464 -42.12 -2.39 -15.55
CA ILE A 464 -40.69 -2.65 -15.79
C ILE A 464 -40.21 -1.82 -17.00
N SER A 465 -40.95 -1.85 -18.11
CA SER A 465 -40.59 -1.05 -19.29
C SER A 465 -40.62 0.46 -19.01
N GLU A 466 -41.56 0.95 -18.21
CA GLU A 466 -41.58 2.36 -17.76
C GLU A 466 -40.31 2.71 -16.95
N LEU A 467 -39.88 1.82 -16.04
CA LEU A 467 -38.68 2.03 -15.21
C LEU A 467 -37.38 1.93 -16.01
N GLU A 468 -37.33 1.02 -17.00
CA GLU A 468 -36.22 0.89 -17.96
C GLU A 468 -35.95 2.20 -18.70
N GLU A 469 -36.97 3.04 -18.94
CA GLU A 469 -36.79 4.37 -19.54
C GLU A 469 -36.56 5.47 -18.49
N ARG A 470 -37.23 5.41 -17.34
CA ARG A 470 -37.24 6.48 -16.33
C ARG A 470 -35.94 6.56 -15.52
N ILE A 471 -35.38 5.43 -15.09
CA ILE A 471 -34.17 5.40 -14.24
C ILE A 471 -32.95 6.00 -14.98
N PRO A 472 -32.65 5.58 -16.23
CA PRO A 472 -31.74 6.27 -17.14
C PRO A 472 -31.78 7.80 -17.13
N GLN A 473 -32.97 8.38 -17.31
CA GLN A 473 -33.16 9.82 -17.38
C GLN A 473 -32.84 10.51 -16.05
N ILE A 474 -33.17 9.87 -14.92
CA ILE A 474 -32.85 10.38 -13.59
C ILE A 474 -31.34 10.39 -13.36
N ILE A 475 -30.64 9.33 -13.76
CA ILE A 475 -29.18 9.24 -13.64
C ILE A 475 -28.51 10.31 -14.50
N THR A 476 -28.95 10.51 -15.74
CA THR A 476 -28.43 11.57 -16.62
C THR A 476 -28.59 12.96 -16.01
N LYS A 477 -29.78 13.27 -15.45
CA LYS A 477 -30.00 14.51 -14.70
C LYS A 477 -29.09 14.63 -13.47
N GLY A 478 -28.81 13.52 -12.80
CA GLY A 478 -27.89 13.47 -11.66
C GLY A 478 -26.47 13.91 -12.04
N TYR A 479 -25.99 13.48 -13.22
CA TYR A 479 -24.72 13.93 -13.79
C TYR A 479 -24.73 15.42 -14.14
N GLU A 480 -25.80 15.91 -14.78
CA GLU A 480 -25.95 17.32 -15.13
C GLU A 480 -25.95 18.24 -13.89
N MET A 481 -26.51 17.78 -12.77
CA MET A 481 -26.56 18.52 -11.51
C MET A 481 -25.31 18.36 -10.62
N LEU A 482 -24.28 17.64 -11.07
CA LEU A 482 -23.07 17.32 -10.28
C LEU A 482 -23.37 16.63 -8.93
N THR A 483 -24.49 15.90 -8.87
CA THR A 483 -24.88 15.08 -7.72
C THR A 483 -24.41 13.63 -7.87
N LEU A 484 -24.17 13.22 -9.12
CA LEU A 484 -23.50 12.00 -9.51
C LEU A 484 -22.25 12.37 -10.34
N GLN A 485 -21.21 11.57 -10.19
CA GLN A 485 -20.01 11.60 -11.02
C GLN A 485 -20.02 10.41 -11.97
N LYS A 486 -19.66 10.63 -13.24
CA LYS A 486 -19.63 9.59 -14.29
C LYS A 486 -18.24 8.99 -14.50
N GLN A 487 -17.20 9.82 -14.44
CA GLN A 487 -15.81 9.38 -14.61
C GLN A 487 -15.10 9.39 -13.27
N PRO A 488 -14.36 8.33 -12.90
CA PRO A 488 -14.04 7.14 -13.71
C PRO A 488 -15.19 6.13 -13.85
N HIS A 489 -16.12 6.13 -12.89
CA HIS A 489 -17.35 5.34 -12.91
C HIS A 489 -18.46 6.08 -12.16
N LEU A 490 -19.65 5.48 -12.03
CA LEU A 490 -20.77 6.04 -11.28
C LEU A 490 -20.39 6.21 -9.80
N VAL A 491 -20.42 7.44 -9.29
CA VAL A 491 -20.22 7.76 -7.87
C VAL A 491 -21.29 8.74 -7.39
N LEU A 492 -21.92 8.44 -6.25
CA LEU A 492 -22.86 9.35 -5.59
C LEU A 492 -22.13 10.37 -4.73
N LEU A 493 -22.31 11.65 -5.08
CA LEU A 493 -21.73 12.79 -4.35
C LEU A 493 -22.71 13.37 -3.32
N SER A 494 -24.03 13.26 -3.57
CA SER A 494 -25.07 13.87 -2.72
C SER A 494 -26.12 12.85 -2.25
N ARG A 495 -26.08 12.46 -0.97
CA ARG A 495 -27.10 11.58 -0.38
C ARG A 495 -28.52 12.16 -0.40
N PRO A 496 -28.75 13.45 -0.08
CA PRO A 496 -30.09 14.04 -0.18
C PRO A 496 -30.71 13.90 -1.57
N TRP A 497 -29.90 14.00 -2.63
CA TRP A 497 -30.37 13.82 -4.00
C TRP A 497 -30.87 12.38 -4.24
N TYR A 498 -30.11 11.38 -3.77
CA TYR A 498 -30.50 9.97 -3.88
C TYR A 498 -31.85 9.71 -3.20
N ASP A 499 -32.02 10.21 -1.97
CA ASP A 499 -33.23 10.00 -1.18
C ASP A 499 -34.48 10.60 -1.86
N GLN A 500 -34.33 11.73 -2.54
CA GLN A 500 -35.43 12.44 -3.21
C GLN A 500 -35.75 11.90 -4.61
N ASN A 501 -34.72 11.49 -5.39
CA ASN A 501 -34.88 11.22 -6.82
C ASN A 501 -34.76 9.75 -7.18
N LEU A 502 -33.88 8.99 -6.52
CA LEU A 502 -33.51 7.63 -6.95
C LEU A 502 -34.08 6.52 -6.05
N ARG A 503 -34.28 6.78 -4.75
CA ARG A 503 -34.78 5.79 -3.79
C ARG A 503 -36.13 5.20 -4.16
N ARG A 504 -37.10 6.03 -4.57
CA ARG A 504 -38.44 5.57 -4.96
C ARG A 504 -38.44 4.75 -6.26
N PRO A 505 -37.82 5.19 -7.37
CA PRO A 505 -37.69 4.36 -8.57
C PRO A 505 -37.01 3.00 -8.32
N LEU A 506 -35.96 2.96 -7.50
CA LEU A 506 -35.30 1.70 -7.13
C LEU A 506 -36.19 0.80 -6.26
N ALA A 507 -37.04 1.39 -5.41
CA ALA A 507 -38.04 0.64 -4.65
C ALA A 507 -39.10 0.00 -5.57
N GLU A 508 -39.58 0.74 -6.58
CA GLU A 508 -40.50 0.22 -7.60
C GLU A 508 -39.86 -0.92 -8.40
N TRP A 509 -38.59 -0.76 -8.79
CA TRP A 509 -37.81 -1.80 -9.48
C TRP A 509 -37.66 -3.08 -8.64
N LEU A 510 -37.39 -2.94 -7.35
CA LEU A 510 -37.29 -4.07 -6.42
C LEU A 510 -38.66 -4.71 -6.17
N ALA A 511 -39.72 -3.92 -6.05
CA ALA A 511 -41.09 -4.42 -5.85
C ALA A 511 -41.53 -5.31 -7.03
N CYS A 512 -41.22 -4.94 -8.27
CA CYS A 512 -41.46 -5.78 -9.46
C CYS A 512 -40.83 -7.17 -9.32
N TRP A 513 -39.61 -7.25 -8.78
CA TRP A 513 -38.94 -8.54 -8.55
C TRP A 513 -39.55 -9.34 -7.41
N LEU A 514 -39.87 -8.70 -6.29
CA LEU A 514 -40.44 -9.39 -5.13
C LEU A 514 -41.84 -9.97 -5.42
N VAL A 515 -42.67 -9.24 -6.17
CA VAL A 515 -44.06 -9.63 -6.47
C VAL A 515 -44.14 -10.73 -7.54
N THR A 516 -43.12 -10.87 -8.39
CA THR A 516 -43.07 -11.90 -9.45
C THR A 516 -42.61 -13.27 -8.94
N ARG A 517 -42.22 -13.36 -7.66
CA ARG A 517 -41.77 -14.61 -7.05
C ARG A 517 -42.92 -15.60 -6.82
N PRO A 518 -42.68 -16.92 -6.96
CA PRO A 518 -43.67 -17.94 -6.65
C PRO A 518 -44.19 -17.85 -5.21
N GLU A 519 -43.31 -17.56 -4.25
CA GLU A 519 -43.68 -17.48 -2.82
C GLU A 519 -44.59 -16.28 -2.50
N ALA A 520 -44.68 -15.31 -3.41
CA ALA A 520 -45.50 -14.10 -3.26
C ALA A 520 -46.96 -14.28 -3.73
N GLU A 521 -47.40 -15.48 -4.11
CA GLU A 521 -48.79 -15.72 -4.56
C GLU A 521 -49.84 -15.33 -3.51
N LYS A 522 -49.70 -15.81 -2.26
CA LYS A 522 -50.59 -15.44 -1.15
C LYS A 522 -50.45 -13.99 -0.69
N PHE A 523 -49.29 -13.38 -0.97
CA PHE A 523 -49.01 -11.99 -0.65
C PHE A 523 -49.74 -11.05 -1.61
N ARG A 524 -49.85 -11.43 -2.89
CA ARG A 524 -50.58 -10.68 -3.95
C ARG A 524 -52.08 -10.58 -3.71
N GLU A 525 -52.69 -11.56 -3.05
CA GLU A 525 -54.15 -11.60 -2.81
C GLU A 525 -54.65 -10.58 -1.75
N GLY A 526 -53.79 -9.74 -1.17
CA GLY A 526 -54.21 -8.78 -0.15
C GLY A 526 -53.28 -7.58 0.09
N VAL A 527 -52.26 -7.38 -0.75
CA VAL A 527 -51.34 -6.24 -0.67
C VAL A 527 -51.25 -5.61 -2.06
N GLU A 528 -51.56 -4.32 -2.16
CA GLU A 528 -51.43 -3.57 -3.41
C GLU A 528 -49.96 -3.32 -3.74
N PHE A 529 -49.63 -3.21 -5.03
CA PHE A 529 -48.26 -2.91 -5.47
C PHE A 529 -47.71 -1.62 -4.84
N GLU A 530 -48.56 -0.59 -4.72
CA GLU A 530 -48.20 0.69 -4.12
C GLU A 530 -47.88 0.56 -2.62
N ASP A 531 -48.59 -0.31 -1.90
CA ASP A 531 -48.30 -0.59 -0.49
C ASP A 531 -46.87 -1.19 -0.36
N VAL A 532 -46.43 -2.02 -1.30
CA VAL A 532 -45.05 -2.57 -1.30
C VAL A 532 -44.02 -1.49 -1.57
N CYS A 533 -44.25 -0.65 -2.57
CA CYS A 533 -43.35 0.47 -2.91
C CYS A 533 -43.22 1.45 -1.73
N ASP A 534 -44.33 1.80 -1.09
CA ASP A 534 -44.39 2.67 0.09
C ASP A 534 -43.63 2.07 1.27
N PHE A 535 -43.80 0.77 1.53
CA PHE A 535 -43.05 0.05 2.54
C PHE A 535 -41.54 0.12 2.30
N LEU A 536 -41.11 0.03 1.05
CA LEU A 536 -39.69 0.03 0.68
C LEU A 536 -39.06 1.43 0.66
N SER A 537 -39.82 2.50 0.38
CA SER A 537 -39.25 3.84 0.15
C SER A 537 -39.57 4.91 1.21
N MET A 538 -40.64 4.76 2.00
CA MET A 538 -41.03 5.76 3.00
C MET A 538 -40.09 5.77 4.20
N GLU A 539 -39.86 6.92 4.83
CA GLU A 539 -39.07 6.95 6.07
C GLU A 539 -39.77 6.20 7.21
N LEU A 540 -38.99 5.73 8.20
CA LEU A 540 -39.56 4.94 9.30
C LEU A 540 -40.63 5.72 10.08
N SER A 541 -40.44 7.03 10.25
CA SER A 541 -41.36 7.95 10.91
C SER A 541 -42.72 8.06 10.21
N GLU A 542 -42.73 8.00 8.87
CA GLU A 542 -43.93 8.06 8.04
C GLU A 542 -44.58 6.68 7.90
N LEU A 543 -43.76 5.64 7.73
CA LEU A 543 -44.20 4.26 7.64
C LEU A 543 -44.96 3.81 8.89
N LEU A 544 -44.51 4.23 10.08
CA LEU A 544 -45.19 3.96 11.35
C LEU A 544 -46.58 4.63 11.46
N LYS A 545 -46.81 5.72 10.72
CA LYS A 545 -48.11 6.41 10.67
C LYS A 545 -49.01 5.84 9.57
N SER A 546 -48.43 5.17 8.58
CA SER A 546 -49.14 4.60 7.44
C SER A 546 -49.81 3.27 7.79
N LYS A 547 -50.97 3.00 7.17
CA LYS A 547 -51.64 1.69 7.25
C LYS A 547 -50.92 0.63 6.42
N CYS A 548 -50.07 1.03 5.48
CA CYS A 548 -49.29 0.13 4.60
C CYS A 548 -48.45 -0.86 5.42
N LYS A 549 -47.74 -0.40 6.46
CA LYS A 549 -46.89 -1.28 7.30
C LYS A 549 -47.65 -2.50 7.80
N SER A 550 -48.83 -2.29 8.37
CA SER A 550 -49.67 -3.36 8.92
C SER A 550 -50.17 -4.33 7.85
N ARG A 551 -50.41 -3.87 6.62
CA ARG A 551 -50.86 -4.73 5.51
C ARG A 551 -49.73 -5.62 5.00
N VAL A 552 -48.54 -5.04 4.84
CA VAL A 552 -47.35 -5.75 4.35
C VAL A 552 -46.83 -6.74 5.38
N GLU A 553 -46.64 -6.32 6.64
CA GLU A 553 -46.04 -7.19 7.69
C GLU A 553 -46.93 -8.38 8.06
N VAL A 554 -48.26 -8.22 8.05
CA VAL A 554 -49.20 -9.32 8.35
C VAL A 554 -49.18 -10.42 7.29
N LYS A 555 -48.85 -10.07 6.04
CA LYS A 555 -48.89 -11.01 4.90
C LYS A 555 -47.50 -11.49 4.47
N ALA A 556 -46.44 -10.76 4.82
CA ALA A 556 -45.07 -11.09 4.47
C ALA A 556 -44.45 -12.08 5.46
N GLU A 557 -44.83 -13.36 5.37
CA GLU A 557 -44.28 -14.42 6.20
C GLU A 557 -43.00 -15.04 5.61
N GLY A 558 -42.15 -15.61 6.46
CA GLY A 558 -40.99 -16.43 6.05
C GLY A 558 -39.90 -15.63 5.32
N ALA A 559 -39.43 -16.18 4.19
CA ALA A 559 -38.32 -15.61 3.43
C ALA A 559 -38.68 -14.26 2.76
N LEU A 560 -39.95 -14.08 2.34
CA LEU A 560 -40.39 -12.87 1.67
C LEU A 560 -40.35 -11.65 2.61
N GLY A 561 -40.78 -11.80 3.87
CA GLY A 561 -40.68 -10.73 4.87
C GLY A 561 -39.24 -10.31 5.15
N LYS A 562 -38.33 -11.29 5.25
CA LYS A 562 -36.90 -11.03 5.40
C LYS A 562 -36.31 -10.32 4.17
N LEU A 563 -36.70 -10.71 2.96
CA LEU A 563 -36.28 -10.05 1.71
C LEU A 563 -36.80 -8.61 1.62
N LEU A 564 -38.04 -8.35 2.05
CA LEU A 564 -38.59 -6.99 2.11
C LEU A 564 -37.82 -6.10 3.09
N THR A 565 -37.49 -6.61 4.27
CA THR A 565 -36.67 -5.87 5.24
C THR A 565 -35.25 -5.65 4.73
N LEU A 566 -34.63 -6.68 4.13
CA LEU A 566 -33.31 -6.56 3.52
C LEU A 566 -33.32 -5.56 2.37
N GLY A 567 -34.33 -5.60 1.51
CA GLY A 567 -34.54 -4.65 0.41
C GLY A 567 -34.64 -3.21 0.88
N ARG A 568 -35.38 -2.98 1.97
CA ARG A 568 -35.45 -1.67 2.61
C ARG A 568 -34.08 -1.21 3.14
N GLU A 569 -33.32 -2.08 3.81
CA GLU A 569 -31.96 -1.75 4.27
C GLU A 569 -31.03 -1.41 3.10
N TRP A 570 -31.14 -2.14 1.99
CA TRP A 570 -30.40 -1.84 0.77
C TRP A 570 -30.74 -0.46 0.22
N LEU A 571 -32.03 -0.13 0.10
CA LEU A 571 -32.47 1.15 -0.44
C LEU A 571 -32.08 2.34 0.44
N PHE A 572 -32.13 2.20 1.77
CA PHE A 572 -31.86 3.31 2.69
C PHE A 572 -30.38 3.50 3.00
N SER A 573 -29.64 2.41 3.17
CA SER A 573 -28.28 2.43 3.69
C SER A 573 -27.25 1.92 2.69
N LEU A 574 -27.48 0.72 2.12
CA LEU A 574 -26.41 0.01 1.43
C LEU A 574 -26.15 0.52 0.02
N VAL A 575 -27.18 0.70 -0.81
CA VAL A 575 -27.04 1.30 -2.15
C VAL A 575 -26.34 2.65 -2.08
N PRO A 576 -26.85 3.67 -1.34
CA PRO A 576 -26.19 4.97 -1.30
C PRO A 576 -24.79 4.90 -0.71
N HIS A 577 -24.53 3.94 0.20
CA HIS A 577 -23.17 3.70 0.70
C HIS A 577 -22.25 3.13 -0.37
N VAL A 578 -22.60 2.04 -1.04
CA VAL A 578 -21.69 1.36 -1.98
C VAL A 578 -21.41 2.20 -3.22
N ILE A 579 -22.40 2.92 -3.73
CA ILE A 579 -22.23 3.80 -4.89
C ILE A 579 -21.54 5.13 -4.54
N SER A 580 -21.41 5.48 -3.25
CA SER A 580 -20.60 6.65 -2.84
C SER A 580 -19.09 6.35 -2.80
N LYS A 581 -18.70 5.08 -2.99
CA LYS A 581 -17.31 4.65 -2.92
C LYS A 581 -16.69 4.53 -4.30
N ILE A 582 -15.40 4.85 -4.36
CA ILE A 582 -14.56 4.84 -5.55
C ILE A 582 -13.80 3.51 -5.59
N ASP A 583 -14.01 2.79 -6.69
CA ASP A 583 -13.29 1.56 -7.04
C ASP A 583 -11.80 1.87 -7.24
N ARG A 584 -10.92 0.92 -6.90
CA ARG A 584 -9.46 1.06 -6.81
C ARG A 584 -8.94 2.07 -5.78
N VAL A 585 -9.80 2.68 -4.95
CA VAL A 585 -9.39 3.63 -3.88
C VAL A 585 -9.83 3.16 -2.51
N GLN A 586 -11.09 2.74 -2.39
CA GLN A 586 -11.66 2.26 -1.13
C GLN A 586 -11.94 0.76 -1.18
N TYR A 587 -12.20 0.22 -2.36
CA TYR A 587 -12.40 -1.20 -2.63
C TYR A 587 -11.94 -1.52 -4.05
N GLY A 588 -11.78 -2.80 -4.38
CA GLY A 588 -11.46 -3.26 -5.73
C GLY A 588 -11.09 -4.75 -5.75
N LEU A 589 -10.76 -5.28 -6.92
CA LEU A 589 -10.27 -6.64 -7.10
C LEU A 589 -8.73 -6.69 -7.07
N LEU A 590 -8.19 -7.84 -6.66
CA LEU A 590 -6.76 -8.12 -6.79
C LEU A 590 -6.42 -8.39 -8.27
N THR A 591 -5.47 -7.67 -8.81
CA THR A 591 -4.93 -7.90 -10.17
C THR A 591 -4.21 -9.25 -10.26
N GLU A 592 -3.98 -9.75 -11.47
CA GLU A 592 -3.22 -10.99 -11.71
C GLU A 592 -1.82 -10.94 -11.08
N HIS A 593 -1.15 -9.79 -11.12
CA HIS A 593 0.16 -9.61 -10.50
C HIS A 593 0.07 -9.68 -8.97
N GLU A 594 -0.94 -9.05 -8.37
CA GLU A 594 -1.15 -9.08 -6.91
C GLU A 594 -1.52 -10.48 -6.40
N LEU A 595 -2.30 -11.24 -7.19
CA LEU A 595 -2.63 -12.64 -6.88
C LEU A 595 -1.39 -13.54 -6.84
N GLN A 596 -0.36 -13.24 -7.64
CA GLN A 596 0.88 -13.99 -7.67
C GLN A 596 1.79 -13.70 -6.47
N GLN A 597 1.51 -12.68 -5.67
CA GLN A 597 2.31 -12.38 -4.48
C GLN A 597 2.19 -13.50 -3.43
N PRO A 598 3.30 -13.89 -2.75
CA PRO A 598 3.29 -15.01 -1.80
C PRO A 598 2.27 -14.88 -0.67
N GLU A 599 1.97 -13.64 -0.25
CA GLU A 599 0.97 -13.33 0.77
C GLU A 599 -0.46 -13.60 0.30
N ASN A 600 -0.80 -13.27 -0.95
CA ASN A 600 -2.13 -13.50 -1.51
C ASN A 600 -2.33 -14.93 -2.02
N GLN A 601 -1.26 -15.64 -2.41
CA GLN A 601 -1.35 -17.06 -2.76
C GLN A 601 -1.76 -17.93 -1.57
N LYS A 602 -1.31 -17.57 -0.37
CA LYS A 602 -1.68 -18.24 0.90
C LYS A 602 -3.01 -17.74 1.48
N ALA A 603 -3.63 -16.73 0.87
CA ALA A 603 -4.87 -16.16 1.36
C ALA A 603 -6.09 -17.04 1.03
N PRO A 604 -7.18 -16.92 1.80
CA PRO A 604 -8.42 -17.63 1.51
C PRO A 604 -8.99 -17.24 0.13
N SER A 605 -9.80 -18.13 -0.44
CA SER A 605 -10.46 -17.89 -1.73
C SER A 605 -11.39 -16.66 -1.72
N SER A 606 -11.93 -16.25 -0.56
CA SER A 606 -12.67 -15.00 -0.34
C SER A 606 -11.90 -13.79 -0.81
N ARG A 607 -10.67 -13.63 -0.30
CA ARG A 607 -9.81 -12.52 -0.66
C ARG A 607 -9.44 -12.50 -2.15
N ARG A 608 -9.28 -13.67 -2.76
CA ARG A 608 -8.85 -13.79 -4.16
C ARG A 608 -9.98 -13.46 -5.14
N LEU A 609 -11.22 -13.85 -4.82
CA LEU A 609 -12.38 -13.77 -5.70
C LEU A 609 -13.37 -12.64 -5.38
N LEU A 610 -13.36 -12.07 -4.17
CA LEU A 610 -14.27 -10.99 -3.77
C LEU A 610 -13.54 -9.65 -3.71
N ALA A 611 -14.30 -8.55 -3.66
CA ALA A 611 -13.71 -7.23 -3.48
C ALA A 611 -13.00 -7.09 -2.13
N VAL A 612 -11.80 -6.52 -2.15
CA VAL A 612 -10.99 -6.23 -0.97
C VAL A 612 -10.96 -4.73 -0.69
N PRO A 613 -10.87 -4.30 0.57
CA PRO A 613 -10.70 -2.89 0.91
C PRO A 613 -9.31 -2.39 0.51
N PHE A 614 -9.22 -1.12 0.11
CA PHE A 614 -7.98 -0.46 -0.27
C PHE A 614 -7.55 0.54 0.81
N VAL A 615 -6.24 0.64 1.07
CA VAL A 615 -5.67 1.57 2.06
C VAL A 615 -5.38 2.93 1.41
N ALA A 616 -5.02 2.88 0.14
CA ALA A 616 -4.78 4.02 -0.72
C ALA A 616 -5.16 3.62 -2.15
N LYS A 617 -5.13 4.59 -3.06
CA LYS A 617 -5.30 4.35 -4.49
C LYS A 617 -4.39 3.21 -4.97
N ASP A 618 -4.98 2.26 -5.67
CA ASP A 618 -4.35 1.06 -6.24
C ASP A 618 -3.59 0.17 -5.24
N LYS A 619 -3.82 0.36 -3.93
CA LYS A 619 -3.14 -0.38 -2.86
C LYS A 619 -4.13 -1.19 -2.02
N PRO A 620 -4.34 -2.49 -2.34
CA PRO A 620 -5.23 -3.33 -1.55
C PRO A 620 -4.70 -3.48 -0.12
N SER A 621 -5.60 -3.50 0.84
CA SER A 621 -5.27 -3.79 2.23
C SER A 621 -4.76 -5.22 2.33
N PRO A 622 -3.60 -5.48 2.97
CA PRO A 622 -2.88 -6.75 2.87
C PRO A 622 -3.62 -7.97 3.46
N ALA A 623 -4.53 -7.75 4.41
CA ALA A 623 -5.26 -8.86 5.05
C ALA A 623 -6.69 -8.49 5.47
N ALA A 624 -7.14 -7.25 5.25
CA ALA A 624 -8.51 -6.88 5.60
C ALA A 624 -9.50 -7.40 4.55
N GLU A 625 -10.68 -7.77 5.02
CA GLU A 625 -11.86 -8.10 4.23
C GLU A 625 -13.03 -7.29 4.82
N PHE A 626 -14.10 -7.11 4.04
CA PHE A 626 -15.29 -6.41 4.52
C PHE A 626 -16.05 -7.26 5.55
N ALA A 627 -16.31 -6.69 6.72
CA ALA A 627 -17.00 -7.40 7.80
C ALA A 627 -18.50 -7.62 7.52
N GLN A 628 -19.15 -6.69 6.81
CA GLN A 628 -20.56 -6.79 6.47
C GLN A 628 -20.73 -7.46 5.10
N PRO A 629 -21.47 -8.59 5.01
CA PRO A 629 -21.59 -9.36 3.78
C PRO A 629 -22.32 -8.61 2.67
N ASP A 630 -23.32 -7.79 2.99
CA ASP A 630 -24.07 -7.07 1.96
C ASP A 630 -23.23 -5.99 1.27
N VAL A 631 -22.40 -5.30 2.07
CA VAL A 631 -21.43 -4.33 1.54
C VAL A 631 -20.38 -5.05 0.68
N LEU A 632 -19.89 -6.21 1.12
CA LEU A 632 -18.99 -7.06 0.34
C LEU A 632 -19.61 -7.50 -0.98
N ILE A 633 -20.87 -7.95 -0.98
CA ILE A 633 -21.61 -8.32 -2.20
C ILE A 633 -21.71 -7.11 -3.12
N GLY A 634 -22.12 -5.95 -2.60
CA GLY A 634 -22.27 -4.74 -3.39
C GLY A 634 -20.97 -4.28 -4.03
N PHE A 635 -19.89 -4.21 -3.26
CA PHE A 635 -18.56 -3.88 -3.78
C PHE A 635 -18.04 -4.93 -4.76
N THR A 636 -18.29 -6.22 -4.53
CA THR A 636 -17.86 -7.27 -5.47
C THR A 636 -18.60 -7.14 -6.81
N VAL A 637 -19.91 -6.93 -6.79
CA VAL A 637 -20.70 -6.72 -8.01
C VAL A 637 -20.19 -5.48 -8.75
N LEU A 638 -20.02 -4.35 -8.07
CA LEU A 638 -19.55 -3.11 -8.70
C LEU A 638 -18.12 -3.23 -9.23
N ALA A 639 -17.19 -3.79 -8.45
CA ALA A 639 -15.80 -3.96 -8.87
C ALA A 639 -15.68 -4.84 -10.12
N TYR A 640 -16.38 -5.98 -10.18
CA TYR A 640 -16.40 -6.80 -11.41
C TYR A 640 -17.10 -6.10 -12.59
N ARG A 641 -18.06 -5.22 -12.33
CA ARG A 641 -18.72 -4.44 -13.39
C ARG A 641 -17.84 -3.32 -13.94
N TYR A 642 -16.96 -2.75 -13.12
CA TYR A 642 -16.02 -1.70 -13.52
C TYR A 642 -14.73 -2.28 -14.11
N GLU A 643 -14.14 -3.30 -13.47
CA GLU A 643 -12.86 -3.90 -13.85
C GLU A 643 -13.00 -5.02 -14.90
N GLY A 644 -14.13 -5.72 -14.95
CA GLY A 644 -14.33 -6.92 -15.79
C GLY A 644 -13.75 -8.21 -15.20
N LEU A 645 -13.87 -9.31 -15.94
CA LEU A 645 -13.24 -10.59 -15.54
C LEU A 645 -11.74 -10.59 -15.82
N ARG A 646 -10.97 -11.18 -14.89
CA ARG A 646 -9.54 -11.43 -15.07
C ARG A 646 -9.31 -12.56 -16.07
N LEU A 647 -8.07 -12.73 -16.53
CA LEU A 647 -7.72 -13.83 -17.43
C LEU A 647 -7.96 -15.19 -16.76
N SER A 648 -7.53 -15.34 -15.50
CA SER A 648 -7.76 -16.54 -14.70
C SER A 648 -9.25 -16.81 -14.45
N ASP A 649 -10.04 -15.78 -14.13
CA ASP A 649 -11.50 -15.88 -13.97
C ASP A 649 -12.17 -16.37 -15.26
N THR A 650 -11.79 -15.79 -16.41
CA THR A 650 -12.32 -16.15 -17.73
C THR A 650 -12.01 -17.61 -18.07
N VAL A 651 -10.78 -18.06 -17.82
CA VAL A 651 -10.37 -19.46 -18.05
C VAL A 651 -11.15 -20.42 -17.16
N GLN A 652 -11.31 -20.10 -15.87
CA GLN A 652 -12.10 -20.91 -14.93
C GLN A 652 -13.57 -21.00 -15.35
N MET A 653 -14.16 -19.88 -15.78
CA MET A 653 -15.52 -19.81 -16.29
C MET A 653 -15.71 -20.70 -17.52
N LEU A 654 -14.81 -20.60 -18.52
CA LEU A 654 -14.86 -21.42 -19.73
C LEU A 654 -14.75 -22.92 -19.40
N HIS A 655 -13.87 -23.28 -18.47
CA HIS A 655 -13.75 -24.67 -18.00
C HIS A 655 -15.03 -25.16 -17.31
N HIS A 656 -15.68 -24.31 -16.52
CA HIS A 656 -16.97 -24.66 -15.90
C HIS A 656 -18.06 -24.89 -16.95
N LEU A 657 -18.18 -24.00 -17.96
CA LEU A 657 -19.15 -24.17 -19.05
C LEU A 657 -18.88 -25.46 -19.83
N GLN A 658 -17.63 -25.80 -20.08
CA GLN A 658 -17.27 -27.04 -20.76
C GLN A 658 -17.69 -28.28 -19.96
N MET A 659 -17.41 -28.29 -18.65
CA MET A 659 -17.84 -29.38 -17.76
C MET A 659 -19.37 -29.51 -17.71
N LYS A 660 -20.08 -28.38 -17.73
CA LYS A 660 -21.55 -28.34 -17.72
C LYS A 660 -22.12 -28.84 -19.05
N SER A 661 -21.59 -28.37 -20.18
CA SER A 661 -22.03 -28.80 -21.52
C SER A 661 -21.77 -30.29 -21.76
N GLY A 662 -20.70 -30.86 -21.18
CA GLY A 662 -20.41 -32.30 -21.23
C GLY A 662 -21.44 -33.18 -20.51
N ARG A 663 -22.13 -32.63 -19.50
CA ARG A 663 -23.19 -33.34 -18.74
C ARG A 663 -24.57 -33.19 -19.38
N GLU A 664 -24.77 -32.19 -20.23
CA GLU A 664 -26.03 -31.93 -20.92
C GLU A 664 -26.28 -32.94 -22.04
N SER A 665 -27.49 -33.49 -22.09
CA SER A 665 -27.91 -34.43 -23.13
C SER A 665 -28.37 -33.69 -24.39
N GLY A 666 -28.08 -34.23 -25.57
CA GLY A 666 -28.50 -33.71 -26.86
C GLY A 666 -27.36 -33.29 -27.80
N PRO A 667 -27.68 -32.92 -29.06
CA PRO A 667 -26.71 -32.43 -30.04
C PRO A 667 -25.95 -31.20 -29.54
N TRP A 668 -24.64 -31.10 -29.81
CA TRP A 668 -23.76 -30.07 -29.25
C TRP A 668 -24.31 -28.64 -29.41
N GLY A 669 -24.70 -28.25 -30.62
CA GLY A 669 -25.22 -26.90 -30.89
C GLY A 669 -26.58 -26.58 -30.27
N SER A 670 -27.33 -27.60 -29.82
CA SER A 670 -28.65 -27.43 -29.19
C SER A 670 -28.61 -27.50 -27.66
N ARG A 671 -27.42 -27.68 -27.08
CA ARG A 671 -27.23 -27.72 -25.63
C ARG A 671 -27.44 -26.32 -25.04
N PRO A 672 -28.18 -26.18 -23.92
CA PRO A 672 -28.40 -24.88 -23.27
C PRO A 672 -27.12 -24.09 -23.01
N THR A 673 -26.05 -24.75 -22.56
CA THR A 673 -24.77 -24.08 -22.29
C THR A 673 -24.10 -23.58 -23.58
N CYS A 674 -24.23 -24.31 -24.69
CA CYS A 674 -23.68 -23.88 -25.99
C CYS A 674 -24.47 -22.71 -26.57
N ILE A 675 -25.80 -22.72 -26.47
CA ILE A 675 -26.66 -21.59 -26.89
C ILE A 675 -26.34 -20.33 -26.08
N LEU A 676 -26.15 -20.47 -24.76
CA LEU A 676 -25.75 -19.38 -23.88
C LEU A 676 -24.39 -18.79 -24.29
N PHE A 677 -23.42 -19.65 -24.59
CA PHE A 677 -22.09 -19.22 -25.02
C PHE A 677 -22.10 -18.49 -26.37
N GLU A 678 -22.87 -18.97 -27.35
CA GLU A 678 -23.03 -18.26 -28.64
C GLU A 678 -23.61 -16.86 -28.46
N ARG A 679 -24.67 -16.73 -27.63
CA ARG A 679 -25.24 -15.42 -27.28
C ARG A 679 -24.20 -14.49 -26.65
N TRP A 680 -23.37 -15.00 -25.75
CA TRP A 680 -22.32 -14.22 -25.10
C TRP A 680 -21.25 -13.73 -26.08
N LYS A 681 -20.90 -14.54 -27.08
CA LYS A 681 -20.02 -14.10 -28.17
C LYS A 681 -20.64 -12.99 -28.98
N ASP A 682 -21.94 -13.08 -29.30
CA ASP A 682 -22.64 -12.03 -30.05
C ASP A 682 -22.64 -10.71 -29.29
N LEU A 683 -22.92 -10.75 -27.98
CA LEU A 683 -22.89 -9.57 -27.11
C LEU A 683 -21.49 -8.97 -26.99
N GLY A 684 -20.47 -9.82 -26.80
CA GLY A 684 -19.07 -9.38 -26.74
C GLY A 684 -18.62 -8.74 -28.05
N SER A 685 -19.00 -9.31 -29.19
CA SER A 685 -18.64 -8.83 -30.52
C SER A 685 -19.22 -7.45 -30.81
N LYS A 686 -20.51 -7.23 -30.52
CA LYS A 686 -21.16 -5.90 -30.66
C LYS A 686 -20.46 -4.83 -29.83
N ARG A 687 -20.17 -5.14 -28.56
CA ARG A 687 -19.50 -4.22 -27.63
C ARG A 687 -18.07 -3.89 -28.07
N TYR A 688 -17.37 -4.85 -28.65
CA TYR A 688 -16.02 -4.65 -29.18
C TYR A 688 -16.04 -3.71 -30.40
N GLU A 689 -17.03 -3.85 -31.28
CA GLU A 689 -17.23 -2.98 -32.45
C GLU A 689 -17.56 -1.54 -32.06
N GLU A 690 -18.46 -1.33 -31.09
CA GLU A 690 -18.86 -0.01 -30.57
C GLU A 690 -17.71 0.78 -29.94
N LYS A 691 -16.77 0.10 -29.27
CA LYS A 691 -15.56 0.73 -28.69
C LYS A 691 -14.49 1.11 -29.71
N GLY A 692 -14.81 1.06 -31.01
CA GLY A 692 -13.89 1.40 -32.09
C GLY A 692 -12.92 0.27 -32.45
N GLY A 693 -13.16 -0.95 -31.95
CA GLY A 693 -12.54 -2.16 -32.47
C GLY A 693 -13.03 -2.34 -33.91
N LYS A 694 -12.22 -1.96 -34.90
CA LYS A 694 -12.59 -2.15 -36.31
C LYS A 694 -12.73 -3.65 -36.61
N ALA A 695 -13.95 -4.17 -36.54
CA ALA A 695 -14.34 -5.27 -37.40
C ALA A 695 -14.27 -4.74 -38.84
N SER A 696 -13.15 -4.97 -39.53
CA SER A 696 -13.07 -4.59 -40.93
C SER A 696 -14.03 -5.47 -41.74
N ALA A 697 -15.23 -4.96 -41.96
CA ALA A 697 -16.07 -5.38 -43.07
C ALA A 697 -15.29 -5.11 -44.36
N GLY A 698 -14.69 -6.17 -44.91
CA GLY A 698 -14.13 -6.22 -46.28
C GLY A 698 -13.08 -5.15 -46.62
N GLY A 699 -11.80 -5.41 -46.34
CA GLY A 699 -10.69 -4.68 -46.99
C GLY A 699 -9.40 -4.63 -46.19
N LEU A 700 -8.44 -5.50 -46.54
CA LEU A 700 -7.00 -5.46 -46.20
C LEU A 700 -6.63 -5.15 -44.72
N GLU A 701 -6.56 -6.22 -43.92
CA GLU A 701 -6.03 -6.27 -42.55
C GLU A 701 -4.55 -5.78 -42.44
N PRO A 702 -4.06 -5.39 -41.24
CA PRO A 702 -2.67 -4.97 -41.06
C PRO A 702 -1.71 -6.15 -41.29
N LEU A 703 -0.89 -6.03 -42.32
CA LEU A 703 0.08 -7.06 -42.71
C LEU A 703 1.34 -6.86 -41.85
N ASN A 704 1.67 -7.85 -41.01
CA ASN A 704 2.94 -7.86 -40.30
C ASN A 704 4.02 -8.37 -41.26
N TRP A 705 5.19 -7.75 -41.27
CA TRP A 705 6.29 -8.14 -42.15
C TRP A 705 7.41 -8.79 -41.34
N GLU A 706 7.94 -9.90 -41.83
CA GLU A 706 9.05 -10.63 -41.22
C GLU A 706 10.22 -10.74 -42.19
N VAL A 707 11.44 -10.68 -41.67
CA VAL A 707 12.69 -10.84 -42.44
C VAL A 707 13.46 -12.06 -41.92
N HIS A 708 14.03 -12.84 -42.84
CA HIS A 708 14.82 -14.02 -42.50
C HIS A 708 16.23 -13.63 -42.03
N LEU A 709 16.51 -13.84 -40.75
CA LEU A 709 17.76 -13.51 -40.06
C LEU A 709 18.28 -14.72 -39.29
N ASP A 710 19.49 -15.17 -39.63
CA ASP A 710 20.23 -16.20 -38.90
C ASP A 710 19.40 -17.49 -38.70
N ASP A 711 18.82 -17.99 -39.80
CA ASP A 711 17.93 -19.16 -39.87
C ASP A 711 16.59 -19.05 -39.11
N GLU A 712 16.20 -17.84 -38.71
CA GLU A 712 14.88 -17.57 -38.12
C GLU A 712 14.16 -16.37 -38.77
N TRP A 713 12.84 -16.42 -38.83
CA TRP A 713 12.02 -15.28 -39.24
C TRP A 713 11.85 -14.31 -38.07
N LYS A 714 12.27 -13.06 -38.25
CA LYS A 714 12.17 -12.00 -37.23
C LYS A 714 11.24 -10.88 -37.70
N LYS A 715 10.38 -10.41 -36.80
CA LYS A 715 9.41 -9.34 -37.07
C LYS A 715 10.11 -8.00 -37.30
N LEU A 716 9.68 -7.28 -38.34
CA LEU A 716 10.16 -5.93 -38.60
C LEU A 716 9.55 -4.91 -37.62
N PRO A 717 10.31 -3.90 -37.17
CA PRO A 717 9.81 -2.83 -36.30
C PRO A 717 8.58 -2.12 -36.89
N ASN A 718 7.64 -1.71 -36.03
CA ASN A 718 6.38 -1.06 -36.43
C ASN A 718 6.59 0.16 -37.36
N SER A 719 7.68 0.93 -37.15
CA SER A 719 8.02 2.10 -37.97
C SER A 719 8.41 1.79 -39.43
N ILE A 720 8.90 0.58 -39.71
CA ILE A 720 9.21 0.12 -41.08
C ILE A 720 7.95 -0.51 -41.69
N THR A 721 7.17 -1.24 -40.88
CA THR A 721 5.91 -1.85 -41.27
C THR A 721 4.90 -0.82 -41.79
N GLU A 722 4.82 0.36 -41.19
CA GLU A 722 4.00 1.48 -41.69
C GLU A 722 4.45 1.98 -43.07
N LYS A 723 5.76 2.14 -43.29
CA LYS A 723 6.32 2.58 -44.58
C LYS A 723 6.09 1.55 -45.69
N LEU A 724 6.22 0.27 -45.37
CA LEU A 724 5.92 -0.83 -46.29
C LEU A 724 4.43 -0.81 -46.68
N ARG A 725 3.55 -0.50 -45.72
CA ARG A 725 2.11 -0.37 -45.95
C ARG A 725 1.77 0.76 -46.93
N GLU A 726 2.33 1.96 -46.70
CA GLU A 726 2.14 3.11 -47.59
C GLU A 726 2.62 2.79 -49.01
N ALA A 727 3.78 2.14 -49.13
CA ALA A 727 4.37 1.82 -50.41
C ALA A 727 3.60 0.73 -51.18
N VAL A 728 3.04 -0.28 -50.50
CA VAL A 728 2.13 -1.26 -51.11
C VAL A 728 0.84 -0.58 -51.59
N ALA A 729 0.28 0.35 -50.78
CA ALA A 729 -0.90 1.12 -51.18
C ALA A 729 -0.62 2.02 -52.40
N MET A 730 0.60 2.56 -52.51
CA MET A 730 1.05 3.38 -53.63
C MET A 730 1.62 2.58 -54.82
N LYS A 731 1.56 1.23 -54.81
CA LYS A 731 2.14 0.34 -55.83
C LYS A 731 3.63 0.61 -56.12
N GLN A 732 4.39 1.00 -55.09
CA GLN A 732 5.84 1.15 -55.21
C GLN A 732 6.50 -0.22 -55.21
N THR A 733 7.50 -0.42 -56.07
CA THR A 733 8.21 -1.70 -56.19
C THR A 733 9.44 -1.78 -55.29
N LYS A 734 10.02 -0.63 -54.90
CA LYS A 734 11.25 -0.56 -54.10
C LYS A 734 11.21 0.53 -53.04
N ILE A 735 11.63 0.21 -51.82
CA ILE A 735 11.60 1.13 -50.67
C ILE A 735 12.96 1.12 -49.97
N ARG A 736 13.50 2.31 -49.67
CA ARG A 736 14.75 2.46 -48.94
C ARG A 736 14.52 2.95 -47.51
N PHE A 737 15.22 2.35 -46.56
CA PHE A 737 15.21 2.79 -45.17
C PHE A 737 16.58 2.63 -44.51
N LYS A 738 16.81 3.38 -43.43
CA LYS A 738 18.02 3.28 -42.60
C LYS A 738 17.69 2.47 -41.35
N GLY A 739 18.42 1.38 -41.12
CA GLY A 739 18.26 0.59 -39.89
C GLY A 739 18.87 1.29 -38.67
N PHE A 740 18.45 0.89 -37.46
CA PHE A 740 19.10 1.26 -36.20
C PHE A 740 20.57 0.81 -36.27
N GLY A 741 21.52 1.75 -36.35
CA GLY A 741 22.95 1.46 -36.62
C GLY A 741 23.49 1.87 -38.01
N ALA A 742 22.81 2.77 -38.72
CA ALA A 742 23.32 3.57 -39.85
C ALA A 742 23.55 2.88 -41.22
N GLN A 743 23.26 1.59 -41.38
CA GLN A 743 23.35 0.94 -42.71
C GLN A 743 22.04 1.10 -43.51
N PRO A 744 22.11 1.52 -44.79
CA PRO A 744 20.93 1.66 -45.64
C PRO A 744 20.54 0.32 -46.28
N TYR A 745 19.25 -0.01 -46.20
CA TYR A 745 18.64 -1.21 -46.78
C TYR A 745 17.60 -0.81 -47.83
N GLU A 746 17.47 -1.62 -48.88
CA GLU A 746 16.42 -1.53 -49.89
C GLU A 746 15.55 -2.79 -49.81
N ILE A 747 14.22 -2.63 -49.78
CA ILE A 747 13.27 -3.75 -49.90
C ILE A 747 12.69 -3.72 -51.30
N ASP A 748 12.86 -4.82 -52.01
CA ASP A 748 12.25 -5.10 -53.30
C ASP A 748 10.96 -5.90 -53.04
N LEU A 749 9.82 -5.26 -53.27
CA LEU A 749 8.49 -5.84 -53.03
C LEU A 749 8.06 -6.81 -54.13
N GLU A 750 8.67 -6.76 -55.33
CA GLU A 750 8.40 -7.74 -56.40
C GLU A 750 9.16 -9.04 -56.14
N ALA A 751 10.43 -8.92 -55.74
CA ALA A 751 11.29 -10.07 -55.44
C ALA A 751 11.16 -10.57 -54.00
N MET A 752 10.41 -9.87 -53.13
CA MET A 752 10.21 -10.18 -51.70
C MET A 752 11.54 -10.35 -50.93
N VAL A 753 12.50 -9.45 -51.18
CA VAL A 753 13.84 -9.50 -50.57
C VAL A 753 14.29 -8.14 -50.02
N GLN A 754 14.97 -8.18 -48.88
CA GLN A 754 15.75 -7.09 -48.34
C GLN A 754 17.19 -7.18 -48.86
N VAL A 755 17.70 -6.10 -49.43
CA VAL A 755 19.09 -5.99 -49.89
C VAL A 755 19.82 -4.97 -49.03
N ASN A 756 20.91 -5.40 -48.38
CA ASN A 756 21.85 -4.45 -47.77
C ASN A 756 22.64 -3.75 -48.87
N LEU A 757 22.55 -2.41 -48.96
CA LEU A 757 23.17 -1.64 -50.04
C LEU A 757 24.70 -1.56 -49.96
N LYS A 758 25.31 -1.93 -48.82
CA LYS A 758 26.78 -1.99 -48.65
C LYS A 758 27.36 -3.38 -48.83
N SER A 759 26.71 -4.41 -48.27
CA SER A 759 27.23 -5.79 -48.31
C SER A 759 26.65 -6.63 -49.45
N HIS A 760 25.66 -6.12 -50.19
CA HIS A 760 24.88 -6.84 -51.20
C HIS A 760 24.22 -8.14 -50.70
N LYS A 761 24.21 -8.38 -49.38
CA LYS A 761 23.57 -9.55 -48.78
C LYS A 761 22.05 -9.41 -48.93
N LYS A 762 21.43 -10.41 -49.56
CA LYS A 762 19.99 -10.53 -49.72
C LYS A 762 19.41 -11.34 -48.56
N ARG A 763 18.24 -10.94 -48.06
CA ARG A 763 17.47 -11.64 -47.03
C ARG A 763 16.02 -11.71 -47.49
N ASP A 764 15.40 -12.86 -47.36
CA ASP A 764 14.01 -13.01 -47.75
C ASP A 764 13.10 -12.26 -46.77
N ILE A 765 12.05 -11.67 -47.31
CA ILE A 765 10.98 -11.02 -46.55
C ILE A 765 9.69 -11.75 -46.88
N ARG A 766 8.84 -11.95 -45.88
CA ARG A 766 7.48 -12.43 -46.10
C ARG A 766 6.46 -11.53 -45.44
N GLN A 767 5.29 -11.56 -46.04
CA GLN A 767 4.09 -10.99 -45.48
C GLN A 767 3.41 -12.04 -44.62
N VAL A 768 3.14 -11.70 -43.36
CA VAL A 768 2.38 -12.54 -42.44
C VAL A 768 1.06 -11.84 -42.20
N GLU A 769 -0.03 -12.51 -42.58
CA GLU A 769 -1.37 -12.07 -42.19
C GLU A 769 -1.42 -12.00 -40.67
N SER A 770 -1.70 -10.82 -40.13
CA SER A 770 -2.05 -10.75 -38.71
C SER A 770 -3.45 -11.33 -38.60
N HIS A 771 -3.54 -12.61 -38.26
CA HIS A 771 -4.79 -13.14 -37.74
C HIS A 771 -5.02 -12.50 -36.37
N ALA A 772 -5.51 -11.26 -36.35
CA ALA A 772 -6.28 -10.76 -35.23
C ALA A 772 -7.54 -11.64 -35.22
N LYS A 773 -7.55 -12.62 -34.31
CA LYS A 773 -8.57 -13.68 -34.28
C LYS A 773 -9.95 -13.06 -34.27
N ARG A 774 -10.79 -13.42 -35.24
CA ARG A 774 -12.20 -13.04 -35.23
C ARG A 774 -12.88 -13.74 -34.06
N GLY A 775 -13.93 -13.12 -33.49
CA GLY A 775 -14.81 -13.79 -32.52
C GLY A 775 -15.38 -15.12 -33.04
N ASP A 776 -15.45 -15.29 -34.36
CA ASP A 776 -15.86 -16.52 -35.06
C ASP A 776 -14.95 -17.74 -34.78
N ASP A 777 -13.68 -17.53 -34.41
CA ASP A 777 -12.72 -18.61 -34.12
C ASP A 777 -12.85 -19.13 -32.68
N LEU A 778 -13.64 -18.48 -31.80
CA LEU A 778 -13.91 -18.99 -30.45
C LEU A 778 -14.96 -20.10 -30.50
N LYS A 779 -14.51 -21.36 -30.56
CA LYS A 779 -15.36 -22.52 -30.33
C LYS A 779 -15.07 -23.14 -28.96
N LEU A 780 -16.13 -23.37 -28.19
CA LEU A 780 -16.05 -24.00 -26.86
C LEU A 780 -15.28 -25.35 -26.85
N PRO A 781 -15.32 -26.21 -27.90
CA PRO A 781 -14.48 -27.42 -27.99
C PRO A 781 -12.99 -27.17 -28.25
N GLU A 782 -12.61 -26.13 -29.00
CA GLU A 782 -11.21 -25.88 -29.45
C GLU A 782 -10.35 -25.27 -28.33
N LEU A 783 -10.99 -24.76 -27.27
CA LEU A 783 -10.37 -24.28 -26.03
C LEU A 783 -9.88 -25.43 -25.11
N GLN A 784 -10.09 -26.70 -25.50
CA GLN A 784 -9.61 -27.91 -24.80
C GLN A 784 -8.09 -27.93 -24.55
N ALA A 785 -7.29 -27.24 -25.38
CA ALA A 785 -5.83 -27.22 -25.27
C ALA A 785 -5.28 -26.23 -24.22
N LEU A 786 -6.13 -25.36 -23.64
CA LEU A 786 -5.73 -24.33 -22.66
C LEU A 786 -5.64 -24.86 -21.22
N SER A 787 -6.32 -25.95 -20.87
CA SER A 787 -6.37 -26.48 -19.51
C SER A 787 -5.24 -27.46 -19.17
N SER A 788 -4.51 -27.94 -20.17
CA SER A 788 -3.42 -28.91 -19.98
C SER A 788 -2.06 -28.28 -19.64
N SER A 789 -1.92 -26.95 -19.69
CA SER A 789 -0.65 -26.24 -19.44
C SER A 789 -0.54 -25.58 -18.06
N THR A 790 -1.60 -25.55 -17.26
CA THR A 790 -1.61 -24.89 -15.95
C THR A 790 -1.84 -25.89 -14.82
N GLY A 791 -0.77 -26.60 -14.43
CA GLY A 791 -0.71 -27.44 -13.24
C GLY A 791 -0.48 -28.93 -13.55
N ASP A 792 0.48 -29.53 -12.85
CA ASP A 792 0.81 -30.98 -12.85
C ASP A 792 1.83 -31.54 -13.88
N GLU A 793 2.88 -30.79 -14.25
CA GLU A 793 4.04 -31.41 -14.93
C GLU A 793 4.98 -32.21 -13.98
N GLU A 794 5.02 -31.90 -12.67
CA GLU A 794 5.84 -32.67 -11.72
C GLU A 794 5.24 -34.04 -11.36
N SER A 795 3.90 -34.16 -11.42
CA SER A 795 3.15 -35.37 -11.06
C SER A 795 3.24 -36.47 -12.13
N LYS A 796 3.41 -36.09 -13.40
CA LYS A 796 3.42 -37.03 -14.55
C LYS A 796 4.81 -37.61 -14.87
N LYS A 797 5.91 -36.95 -14.49
CA LYS A 797 7.28 -37.48 -14.67
C LYS A 797 7.61 -38.65 -13.73
N LYS A 798 6.86 -38.85 -12.63
CA LYS A 798 7.07 -39.99 -11.70
C LYS A 798 6.28 -41.27 -12.04
N LYS A 799 5.29 -41.22 -12.94
CA LYS A 799 4.47 -42.38 -13.32
C LYS A 799 4.87 -43.09 -14.62
N LYS A 800 5.81 -42.53 -15.39
CA LYS A 800 6.22 -43.07 -16.70
C LYS A 800 7.47 -43.96 -16.67
N LYS A 801 7.76 -44.59 -15.52
CA LYS A 801 8.96 -45.43 -15.32
C LYS A 801 8.69 -46.84 -14.76
N VAL A 802 7.44 -47.29 -14.78
CA VAL A 802 7.08 -48.66 -14.41
C VAL A 802 6.04 -49.13 -15.42
N GLU A 803 6.19 -50.35 -15.93
CA GLU A 803 5.38 -51.05 -16.94
C GLU A 803 5.89 -50.93 -18.39
N GLU A 804 7.08 -51.50 -18.62
CA GLU A 804 7.33 -52.34 -19.79
C GLU A 804 6.79 -53.75 -19.48
N GLU A 805 5.89 -54.27 -20.32
CA GLU A 805 5.93 -55.66 -20.82
C GLU A 805 4.89 -55.85 -21.94
N LYS A 806 5.38 -56.26 -23.11
CA LYS A 806 4.63 -56.74 -24.29
C LYS A 806 4.15 -58.20 -24.07
N PRO A 807 3.16 -58.73 -24.83
CA PRO A 807 3.49 -59.44 -26.09
C PRO A 807 2.50 -59.25 -27.27
N ASP A 808 3.10 -59.06 -28.45
CA ASP A 808 2.89 -59.56 -29.82
C ASP A 808 1.53 -59.97 -30.44
N GLY A 809 1.39 -59.56 -31.73
CA GLY A 809 0.71 -60.25 -32.85
C GLY A 809 -0.52 -59.53 -33.43
N ASP A 810 -0.77 -59.35 -34.75
CA ASP A 810 -0.02 -59.44 -36.00
C ASP A 810 -0.88 -58.73 -37.11
N ALA A 811 -0.20 -58.14 -38.10
CA ALA A 811 -0.58 -57.76 -39.48
C ALA A 811 -1.86 -56.95 -39.84
N GLY A 812 -1.67 -55.90 -40.70
CA GLY A 812 -2.66 -55.53 -41.75
C GLY A 812 -2.71 -54.05 -42.18
N ASP A 813 -1.95 -53.67 -43.21
CA ASP A 813 -1.79 -52.37 -43.87
C ASP A 813 -3.06 -51.58 -44.31
N ALA A 814 -2.99 -50.23 -44.25
CA ALA A 814 -3.11 -49.35 -45.44
C ALA A 814 -2.95 -47.83 -45.12
N ALA A 815 -1.85 -47.25 -45.62
CA ALA A 815 -1.58 -45.89 -46.15
C ALA A 815 -2.28 -44.65 -45.52
N LEU A 816 -1.55 -43.74 -44.86
CA LEU A 816 -0.76 -42.60 -45.41
C LEU A 816 -1.58 -41.53 -46.14
N ALA A 817 -1.92 -40.46 -45.40
CA ALA A 817 -1.94 -39.08 -45.89
C ALA A 817 -1.57 -38.15 -44.72
N GLY A 818 -0.27 -37.94 -44.52
CA GLY A 818 0.26 -37.00 -43.54
C GLY A 818 0.14 -35.57 -44.09
N GLY A 819 -0.84 -34.82 -43.58
CA GLY A 819 -0.78 -33.37 -43.56
C GLY A 819 -0.34 -32.93 -42.18
N GLU A 820 0.82 -32.29 -42.07
CA GLU A 820 1.28 -31.67 -40.84
C GLU A 820 0.30 -30.56 -40.43
N VAL A 821 -0.56 -30.85 -39.46
CA VAL A 821 -1.35 -29.83 -38.77
C VAL A 821 -0.41 -29.14 -37.80
N GLN A 822 0.01 -27.91 -38.12
CA GLN A 822 0.67 -27.03 -37.16
C GLN A 822 -0.29 -26.77 -35.98
N GLU A 823 -0.06 -27.42 -34.85
CA GLU A 823 -0.71 -27.09 -33.58
C GLU A 823 -0.33 -25.64 -33.17
N LYS A 824 -1.28 -24.72 -33.31
CA LYS A 824 -1.15 -23.31 -32.90
C LYS A 824 -1.18 -23.19 -31.37
N LYS A 825 -0.27 -22.36 -30.81
CA LYS A 825 -0.13 -22.12 -29.36
C LYS A 825 -1.46 -21.71 -28.68
N PRO A 826 -1.84 -22.32 -27.53
CA PRO A 826 -3.12 -22.11 -26.85
C PRO A 826 -3.27 -20.73 -26.15
N GLU A 827 -2.18 -20.12 -25.68
CA GLU A 827 -2.20 -18.88 -24.87
C GLU A 827 -2.95 -17.70 -25.53
N GLY A 828 -2.85 -17.57 -26.85
CA GLY A 828 -3.52 -16.48 -27.57
C GLY A 828 -5.03 -16.65 -27.71
N HIS A 829 -5.65 -17.78 -27.34
CA HIS A 829 -7.13 -17.91 -27.35
C HIS A 829 -7.74 -17.40 -26.04
N ALA A 830 -7.07 -17.59 -24.91
CA ALA A 830 -7.56 -17.12 -23.61
C ALA A 830 -7.55 -15.59 -23.51
N GLN A 831 -6.53 -14.94 -24.07
CA GLN A 831 -6.44 -13.48 -24.10
C GLN A 831 -7.59 -12.86 -24.93
N VAL A 832 -7.86 -13.42 -26.12
CA VAL A 832 -8.97 -12.98 -26.97
C VAL A 832 -10.32 -13.25 -26.31
N ALA A 833 -10.46 -14.39 -25.62
CA ALA A 833 -11.64 -14.69 -24.83
C ALA A 833 -11.86 -13.65 -23.71
N MET A 834 -10.79 -13.25 -23.01
CA MET A 834 -10.87 -12.23 -21.96
C MET A 834 -11.24 -10.86 -22.51
N GLU A 835 -10.64 -10.43 -23.62
CA GLU A 835 -10.94 -9.14 -24.24
C GLU A 835 -12.39 -9.06 -24.78
N LEU A 836 -12.89 -10.16 -25.34
CA LEU A 836 -14.23 -10.22 -25.93
C LEU A 836 -15.34 -10.46 -24.89
N LEU A 837 -15.12 -11.40 -23.96
CA LEU A 837 -16.13 -11.89 -23.02
C LEU A 837 -16.00 -11.25 -21.63
N GLY A 838 -14.79 -10.92 -21.20
CA GLY A 838 -14.51 -10.38 -19.87
C GLY A 838 -15.32 -9.12 -19.49
N PRO A 839 -15.57 -8.15 -20.40
CA PRO A 839 -16.34 -6.95 -20.07
C PRO A 839 -17.85 -7.11 -20.26
N VAL A 840 -18.37 -8.30 -20.59
CA VAL A 840 -19.79 -8.52 -20.85
C VAL A 840 -20.56 -8.68 -19.53
N PRO A 841 -21.54 -7.81 -19.22
CA PRO A 841 -22.20 -7.81 -17.91
C PRO A 841 -22.99 -9.10 -17.59
N GLU A 842 -23.64 -9.71 -18.59
CA GLU A 842 -24.34 -10.99 -18.43
C GLU A 842 -23.39 -12.10 -17.94
N ILE A 843 -22.15 -12.10 -18.45
CA ILE A 843 -21.13 -13.09 -18.11
C ILE A 843 -20.60 -12.86 -16.70
N ILE A 844 -20.35 -11.60 -16.36
CA ILE A 844 -19.90 -11.18 -15.03
C ILE A 844 -20.92 -11.64 -13.97
N LEU A 845 -22.21 -11.35 -14.16
CA LEU A 845 -23.23 -11.77 -13.19
C LEU A 845 -23.36 -13.29 -13.12
N TRP A 846 -23.27 -13.99 -14.25
CA TRP A 846 -23.29 -15.46 -14.26
C TRP A 846 -22.15 -16.06 -13.44
N TYR A 847 -20.94 -15.54 -13.65
CA TYR A 847 -19.74 -15.96 -12.93
C TYR A 847 -19.90 -15.74 -11.42
N LEU A 848 -20.35 -14.54 -11.03
CA LEU A 848 -20.56 -14.20 -9.62
C LEU A 848 -21.59 -15.11 -8.94
N LEU A 849 -22.76 -15.29 -9.56
CA LEU A 849 -23.87 -16.04 -8.97
C LEU A 849 -23.63 -17.55 -8.95
N THR A 850 -22.97 -18.09 -9.97
CA THR A 850 -22.83 -19.55 -10.16
C THR A 850 -21.54 -20.11 -9.58
N MET A 851 -20.45 -19.33 -9.60
CA MET A 851 -19.12 -19.83 -9.25
C MET A 851 -18.53 -19.16 -8.01
N VAL A 852 -18.73 -17.85 -7.83
CA VAL A 852 -18.06 -17.09 -6.76
C VAL A 852 -18.87 -17.10 -5.47
N PHE A 853 -20.10 -16.58 -5.48
CA PHE A 853 -20.89 -16.38 -4.26
C PHE A 853 -21.24 -17.69 -3.56
N ASP A 854 -21.65 -18.73 -4.28
CA ASP A 854 -21.98 -20.03 -3.67
C ASP A 854 -20.76 -20.75 -3.06
N ALA A 855 -19.58 -20.57 -3.68
CA ALA A 855 -18.34 -21.17 -3.20
C ALA A 855 -17.77 -20.45 -1.97
N VAL A 856 -17.99 -19.13 -1.86
CA VAL A 856 -17.16 -18.28 -0.99
C VAL A 856 -17.96 -17.46 0.04
N LEU A 857 -19.23 -17.14 -0.20
CA LEU A 857 -20.10 -16.44 0.76
C LEU A 857 -20.72 -17.42 1.76
N ARG A 858 -19.86 -18.03 2.57
CA ARG A 858 -20.26 -18.84 3.73
C ARG A 858 -19.78 -18.15 5.00
N GLN A 859 -20.63 -18.13 6.02
CA GLN A 859 -20.31 -17.51 7.30
C GLN A 859 -20.02 -18.56 8.37
N GLN A 860 -19.16 -18.20 9.31
CA GLN A 860 -19.10 -18.92 10.58
C GLN A 860 -19.99 -18.16 11.59
N PRO A 861 -20.80 -18.87 12.39
CA PRO A 861 -21.85 -18.25 13.21
C PRO A 861 -21.32 -17.40 14.37
N TYR A 862 -20.07 -17.61 14.78
CA TYR A 862 -19.46 -16.90 15.88
C TYR A 862 -18.20 -16.16 15.40
N LYS A 863 -17.84 -15.09 16.11
CA LYS A 863 -16.57 -14.39 15.89
C LYS A 863 -15.96 -14.01 17.22
N LEU A 864 -14.65 -14.22 17.36
CA LEU A 864 -13.84 -13.61 18.41
C LEU A 864 -13.35 -12.28 17.86
N SER A 865 -13.51 -11.19 18.61
CA SER A 865 -13.00 -9.88 18.22
C SER A 865 -12.03 -9.36 19.26
N ALA A 866 -10.99 -8.67 18.81
CA ALA A 866 -10.10 -7.86 19.64
C ALA A 866 -9.97 -6.49 19.00
N THR A 867 -10.23 -5.45 19.78
CA THR A 867 -10.16 -4.05 19.37
C THR A 867 -8.83 -3.40 19.77
N GLY A 868 -8.69 -2.11 19.47
CA GLY A 868 -7.59 -1.31 20.00
C GLY A 868 -7.63 -1.17 21.54
N GLN A 869 -8.78 -1.36 22.19
CA GLN A 869 -8.91 -1.17 23.64
C GLN A 869 -8.16 -2.23 24.44
N GLU A 870 -8.11 -3.48 23.97
CA GLU A 870 -7.38 -4.57 24.63
C GLU A 870 -5.87 -4.29 24.69
N LEU A 871 -5.33 -3.57 23.69
CA LEU A 871 -3.93 -3.12 23.70
C LEU A 871 -3.69 -1.97 24.67
N GLY A 872 -4.68 -1.09 24.84
CA GLY A 872 -4.60 0.04 25.76
C GLY A 872 -4.93 -0.30 27.21
N SER A 873 -5.55 -1.45 27.47
CA SER A 873 -5.88 -1.90 28.83
C SER A 873 -4.71 -2.59 29.52
N SER A 874 -4.86 -2.77 30.83
CA SER A 874 -3.98 -3.54 31.71
C SER A 874 -4.03 -5.06 31.47
N MET A 875 -4.83 -5.54 30.50
CA MET A 875 -4.99 -6.96 30.20
C MET A 875 -3.73 -7.58 29.58
N LEU A 876 -3.09 -6.85 28.65
CA LEU A 876 -1.98 -7.38 27.84
C LEU A 876 -0.60 -6.87 28.27
N PHE A 877 -0.51 -5.66 28.83
CA PHE A 877 0.76 -5.03 29.17
C PHE A 877 0.74 -4.46 30.58
N SER A 878 1.85 -4.55 31.31
CA SER A 878 2.01 -3.89 32.61
C SER A 878 1.99 -2.37 32.49
N THR A 879 2.80 -1.82 31.59
CA THR A 879 3.00 -0.37 31.42
C THR A 879 2.92 0.01 29.94
N ARG A 880 2.24 1.11 29.64
CA ARG A 880 1.99 1.58 28.27
C ARG A 880 2.33 3.07 28.17
N ILE A 881 3.22 3.42 27.25
CA ILE A 881 3.53 4.81 26.90
C ILE A 881 3.04 5.04 25.48
N GLY A 882 2.23 6.07 25.28
CA GLY A 882 1.64 6.38 23.97
C GLY A 882 2.03 7.75 23.43
N PHE A 883 2.16 7.84 22.11
CA PHE A 883 2.32 9.09 21.38
C PHE A 883 1.19 9.25 20.36
N SER A 884 0.59 10.44 20.29
CA SER A 884 -0.44 10.76 19.29
C SER A 884 0.01 11.91 18.40
N GLY A 885 -0.15 11.79 17.09
CA GLY A 885 0.01 12.90 16.15
C GLY A 885 -1.14 13.91 16.19
N THR A 886 -2.31 13.47 16.65
CA THR A 886 -3.56 14.22 16.62
C THR A 886 -4.18 14.35 18.03
N PRO A 887 -5.05 15.35 18.26
CA PRO A 887 -5.83 15.39 19.48
C PRO A 887 -6.82 14.23 19.49
N SER A 888 -6.58 13.25 20.36
CA SER A 888 -7.58 12.22 20.65
C SER A 888 -7.88 12.22 22.13
N SER A 889 -9.14 12.55 22.46
CA SER A 889 -9.70 12.36 23.80
C SER A 889 -10.25 10.95 24.00
N LEU A 890 -10.29 10.13 22.95
CA LEU A 890 -10.80 8.77 22.96
C LEU A 890 -9.66 7.80 23.32
N LEU A 891 -9.26 7.83 24.60
CA LEU A 891 -8.30 6.88 25.17
C LEU A 891 -9.01 5.91 26.13
N PRO A 892 -8.58 4.64 26.19
CA PRO A 892 -8.94 3.73 27.28
C PRO A 892 -8.69 4.34 28.66
N GLU A 893 -9.59 4.09 29.61
CA GLU A 893 -9.52 4.63 30.98
C GLU A 893 -8.19 4.28 31.67
N ASP A 894 -7.68 3.07 31.43
CA ASP A 894 -6.39 2.55 31.93
C ASP A 894 -5.14 3.34 31.45
N LEU A 895 -5.28 4.24 30.47
CA LEU A 895 -4.20 5.11 29.96
C LEU A 895 -4.26 6.54 30.51
N GLY A 896 -5.30 6.87 31.27
CA GLY A 896 -5.51 8.21 31.82
C GLY A 896 -5.78 9.26 30.74
N THR A 897 -5.43 10.51 31.05
CA THR A 897 -5.67 11.65 30.16
C THR A 897 -4.47 11.90 29.23
N CYS A 898 -4.76 12.24 27.97
CA CYS A 898 -3.73 12.67 27.03
C CYS A 898 -3.12 14.00 27.48
N LEU A 899 -1.79 14.08 27.45
CA LEU A 899 -1.08 15.35 27.61
C LEU A 899 -1.07 16.10 26.27
N PHE A 900 -1.88 17.16 26.17
CA PHE A 900 -1.95 18.00 24.98
C PHE A 900 -0.79 19.00 24.94
N GLU A 901 -0.27 19.25 23.74
CA GLU A 901 0.71 20.31 23.50
C GLU A 901 -0.04 21.65 23.30
N ALA A 902 0.38 22.69 24.02
CA ALA A 902 -0.32 23.98 23.97
C ALA A 902 -0.13 24.69 22.61
N GLU A 903 -1.15 25.43 22.17
CA GLU A 903 -1.15 26.38 21.04
C GLU A 903 -1.06 25.82 19.59
N ASN A 904 -0.63 24.57 19.39
CA ASN A 904 -0.42 24.00 18.05
C ASN A 904 -1.64 24.01 17.11
N GLU A 905 -2.83 23.64 17.60
CA GLU A 905 -4.02 23.56 16.73
C GLU A 905 -4.56 24.92 16.33
N GLY A 906 -4.45 25.89 17.24
CA GLY A 906 -4.82 27.28 16.95
C GLY A 906 -3.98 27.84 15.82
N GLU A 907 -2.68 27.54 15.82
CA GLU A 907 -1.77 27.93 14.73
C GLU A 907 -2.13 27.25 13.40
N ILE A 908 -2.36 25.93 13.38
CA ILE A 908 -2.75 25.21 12.15
C ILE A 908 -4.05 25.78 11.57
N LEU A 909 -5.09 25.93 12.40
CA LEU A 909 -6.37 26.49 11.97
C LEU A 909 -6.23 27.94 11.50
N SER A 910 -5.38 28.74 12.14
CA SER A 910 -5.12 30.12 11.72
C SER A 910 -4.54 30.17 10.30
N VAL A 911 -3.60 29.27 9.97
CA VAL A 911 -2.98 29.20 8.64
C VAL A 911 -3.96 28.67 7.59
N LEU A 912 -4.71 27.61 7.91
CA LEU A 912 -5.70 27.03 6.99
C LEU A 912 -6.92 27.93 6.74
N SER A 913 -7.19 28.88 7.64
CA SER A 913 -8.26 29.87 7.47
C SER A 913 -7.76 31.17 6.85
N ASP A 914 -6.45 31.32 6.62
CA ASP A 914 -5.85 32.51 6.04
C ASP A 914 -5.96 32.47 4.51
N GLU A 915 -6.72 33.41 3.94
CA GLU A 915 -6.89 33.58 2.49
C GLU A 915 -5.57 33.88 1.76
N GLN A 916 -4.52 34.31 2.46
CA GLN A 916 -3.18 34.49 1.89
C GLN A 916 -2.46 33.17 1.60
N HIS A 917 -2.79 32.11 2.35
CA HIS A 917 -2.15 30.80 2.25
C HIS A 917 -3.04 29.77 1.58
N VAL A 918 -4.36 29.87 1.76
CA VAL A 918 -5.37 29.06 1.09
C VAL A 918 -6.00 29.89 -0.02
N VAL A 919 -5.27 30.02 -1.13
CA VAL A 919 -5.72 30.78 -2.31
C VAL A 919 -6.58 29.87 -3.19
N PRO A 920 -7.91 30.06 -3.30
CA PRO A 920 -8.69 29.40 -4.34
C PRO A 920 -8.20 29.89 -5.72
N PRO A 921 -8.04 28.96 -6.66
CA PRO A 921 -9.16 28.84 -7.57
C PRO A 921 -9.78 27.44 -7.54
N LEU A 922 -11.12 27.41 -7.50
CA LEU A 922 -11.89 26.32 -8.09
C LEU A 922 -11.59 26.34 -9.59
N ILE A 923 -10.72 25.43 -10.04
CA ILE A 923 -10.44 25.27 -11.47
C ILE A 923 -11.59 24.43 -12.04
N GLU A 924 -12.52 25.08 -12.74
CA GLU A 924 -13.56 24.38 -13.48
C GLU A 924 -12.94 23.58 -14.63
N MET A 925 -13.15 22.27 -14.61
CA MET A 925 -12.73 21.36 -15.66
C MET A 925 -13.87 21.16 -16.69
N PRO A 926 -13.56 20.94 -17.97
CA PRO A 926 -14.56 20.56 -18.97
C PRO A 926 -15.34 19.30 -18.57
N ALA A 927 -16.56 19.13 -19.08
CA ALA A 927 -17.41 17.97 -18.78
C ALA A 927 -16.79 16.62 -19.24
N ASP A 928 -15.88 16.66 -20.21
CA ASP A 928 -15.12 15.55 -20.77
C ASP A 928 -13.66 15.50 -20.29
N TRP A 929 -13.40 16.01 -19.07
CA TRP A 929 -12.07 16.00 -18.50
C TRP A 929 -11.45 14.60 -18.43
N SER A 930 -10.12 14.54 -18.42
CA SER A 930 -9.34 13.31 -18.22
C SER A 930 -8.25 13.56 -17.19
N PRO A 931 -7.71 12.51 -16.54
CA PRO A 931 -6.55 12.64 -15.66
C PRO A 931 -5.40 13.47 -16.28
N GLU A 932 -5.11 13.26 -17.57
CA GLU A 932 -4.08 14.00 -18.30
C GLU A 932 -4.40 15.48 -18.45
N SER A 933 -5.68 15.85 -18.65
CA SER A 933 -6.07 17.26 -18.77
C SER A 933 -5.97 17.99 -17.43
N ILE A 934 -6.24 17.31 -16.31
CA ILE A 934 -6.00 17.86 -14.96
C ILE A 934 -4.51 18.11 -14.75
N LEU A 935 -3.67 17.08 -14.98
CA LEU A 935 -2.21 17.20 -14.79
C LEU A 935 -1.62 18.31 -15.65
N ARG A 936 -2.08 18.44 -16.91
CA ARG A 936 -1.68 19.53 -17.80
C ARG A 936 -2.04 20.88 -17.22
N LYS A 937 -3.28 21.05 -16.73
CA LYS A 937 -3.75 22.32 -16.19
C LYS A 937 -2.98 22.74 -14.94
N VAL A 938 -2.63 21.79 -14.07
CA VAL A 938 -1.78 22.03 -12.89
C VAL A 938 -0.36 22.45 -13.32
N ALA A 939 0.23 21.74 -14.28
CA ALA A 939 1.58 22.02 -14.76
C ALA A 939 1.70 23.36 -15.52
N GLU A 940 0.63 23.79 -16.20
CA GLU A 940 0.57 25.07 -16.92
C GLU A 940 0.29 26.29 -16.02
N SER A 941 -0.04 26.08 -14.73
CA SER A 941 -0.29 27.17 -13.80
C SER A 941 0.97 27.97 -13.51
N LYS A 942 0.94 29.27 -13.82
CA LYS A 942 2.06 30.20 -13.60
C LYS A 942 1.91 31.08 -12.36
N ASP A 943 0.69 31.23 -11.85
CA ASP A 943 0.39 32.05 -10.67
C ASP A 943 -0.87 31.53 -9.96
N PRO A 944 -0.74 30.81 -8.83
CA PRO A 944 0.50 30.38 -8.19
C PRO A 944 1.17 29.19 -8.94
N VAL A 945 2.50 29.09 -8.81
CA VAL A 945 3.25 27.90 -9.23
C VAL A 945 3.08 26.81 -8.16
N TYR A 946 2.55 25.66 -8.56
CA TYR A 946 2.33 24.54 -7.65
C TYR A 946 3.57 23.65 -7.56
N HIS A 947 4.10 23.50 -6.34
CA HIS A 947 5.29 22.67 -6.06
C HIS A 947 4.94 21.30 -5.46
N CYS A 948 3.67 21.09 -5.12
CA CYS A 948 3.17 19.86 -4.51
C CYS A 948 1.80 19.53 -5.11
N LEU A 949 1.60 18.28 -5.48
CA LEU A 949 0.33 17.75 -5.95
C LEU A 949 -0.14 16.65 -4.98
N ILE A 950 -1.32 16.84 -4.40
CA ILE A 950 -1.97 15.84 -3.54
C ILE A 950 -3.34 15.55 -4.11
N ASP A 951 -3.52 14.35 -4.66
CA ASP A 951 -4.81 13.89 -5.18
C ASP A 951 -5.62 13.22 -4.06
N THR A 952 -6.45 14.01 -3.38
CA THR A 952 -7.33 13.51 -2.32
C THR A 952 -8.65 12.92 -2.84
N GLY A 953 -9.02 13.22 -4.09
CA GLY A 953 -10.29 12.82 -4.70
C GLY A 953 -10.18 11.61 -5.64
N ALA A 954 -8.98 11.06 -5.81
CA ALA A 954 -8.67 10.05 -6.82
C ALA A 954 -9.12 10.50 -8.22
N LEU A 955 -8.80 11.74 -8.57
CA LEU A 955 -9.12 12.30 -9.88
C LEU A 955 -8.16 11.79 -10.96
N VAL A 956 -6.91 11.48 -10.59
CA VAL A 956 -5.87 11.01 -11.53
C VAL A 956 -5.85 9.48 -11.56
N MET A 957 -6.98 8.83 -11.82
CA MET A 957 -7.10 7.35 -11.87
C MET A 957 -6.44 6.76 -13.12
N GLY A 958 -5.96 5.52 -13.02
CA GLY A 958 -5.34 4.79 -14.15
C GLY A 958 -3.86 5.11 -14.42
N PHE A 959 -3.26 6.00 -13.62
CA PHE A 959 -1.82 6.28 -13.63
C PHE A 959 -1.20 5.85 -12.30
N THR A 960 -0.04 5.19 -12.35
CA THR A 960 0.84 5.01 -11.19
C THR A 960 1.49 6.34 -10.79
N ASN A 961 1.96 6.46 -9.54
CA ASN A 961 2.68 7.68 -9.11
C ASN A 961 3.91 7.96 -9.99
N GLU A 962 4.57 6.91 -10.47
CA GLU A 962 5.69 6.99 -11.41
C GLU A 962 5.25 7.55 -12.78
N GLU A 963 4.13 7.07 -13.32
CA GLU A 963 3.60 7.57 -14.59
C GLU A 963 3.13 9.02 -14.47
N VAL A 964 2.49 9.40 -13.36
CA VAL A 964 2.16 10.81 -13.07
C VAL A 964 3.44 11.65 -13.05
N ALA A 965 4.47 11.21 -12.33
CA ALA A 965 5.75 11.91 -12.28
C ALA A 965 6.38 12.07 -13.68
N LYS A 966 6.35 11.02 -14.51
CA LYS A 966 6.83 11.05 -15.91
C LYS A 966 6.02 11.99 -16.79
N VAL A 967 4.70 11.99 -16.66
CA VAL A 967 3.80 12.86 -17.45
C VAL A 967 3.97 14.32 -17.02
N MET A 968 3.98 14.59 -15.71
CA MET A 968 4.19 15.92 -15.18
C MET A 968 5.57 16.48 -15.55
N LEU A 969 6.64 15.68 -15.46
CA LEU A 969 7.97 16.15 -15.82
C LEU A 969 8.06 16.59 -17.31
N LYS A 970 7.28 15.97 -18.20
CA LYS A 970 7.18 16.41 -19.60
C LYS A 970 6.40 17.74 -19.78
N MET A 971 5.47 18.04 -18.88
CA MET A 971 4.57 19.20 -18.97
C MET A 971 5.05 20.41 -18.14
N LEU A 972 5.80 20.17 -17.05
CA LEU A 972 6.29 21.21 -16.15
C LEU A 972 7.35 22.10 -16.84
N PRO A 973 7.45 23.39 -16.47
CA PRO A 973 8.47 24.29 -17.00
C PRO A 973 9.90 23.81 -16.70
N GLU A 974 10.74 23.72 -17.73
CA GLU A 974 12.15 23.32 -17.61
C GLU A 974 12.98 24.28 -16.76
N GLU A 975 12.63 25.57 -16.75
CA GLU A 975 13.35 26.62 -16.01
C GLU A 975 13.15 26.53 -14.49
N LEU A 976 12.12 25.82 -14.02
CA LEU A 976 11.73 25.78 -12.60
C LEU A 976 11.85 24.39 -11.96
N PHE A 977 11.79 23.32 -12.75
CA PHE A 977 11.72 21.95 -12.23
C PHE A 977 12.71 21.01 -12.91
N ASP A 978 13.75 20.63 -12.17
CA ASP A 978 14.78 19.66 -12.57
C ASP A 978 14.31 18.19 -12.48
N GLY A 979 13.30 17.93 -11.65
CA GLY A 979 12.79 16.59 -11.40
C GLY A 979 11.53 16.56 -10.55
N VAL A 980 10.91 15.39 -10.47
CA VAL A 980 9.71 15.13 -9.65
C VAL A 980 10.03 14.06 -8.62
N ALA A 981 9.79 14.38 -7.34
CA ALA A 981 9.84 13.43 -6.24
C ALA A 981 8.46 12.79 -6.04
N TYR A 982 8.41 11.48 -5.84
CA TYR A 982 7.18 10.72 -5.62
C TYR A 982 7.46 9.50 -4.74
N PHE A 983 6.41 8.79 -4.31
CA PHE A 983 6.54 7.50 -3.62
C PHE A 983 6.15 6.37 -4.58
N ASP A 984 7.00 5.33 -4.69
CA ASP A 984 6.68 4.13 -5.47
C ASP A 984 5.62 3.26 -4.78
N ASP A 985 5.21 2.16 -5.44
CA ASP A 985 4.19 1.23 -4.92
C ASP A 985 4.59 0.58 -3.57
N ARG A 986 5.87 0.67 -3.19
CA ARG A 986 6.42 0.16 -1.93
C ARG A 986 6.58 1.25 -0.87
N ASP A 987 5.98 2.43 -1.07
CA ASP A 987 6.15 3.64 -0.27
C ASP A 987 7.63 4.08 -0.15
N ALA A 988 8.48 3.74 -1.11
CA ALA A 988 9.85 4.21 -1.13
C ALA A 988 9.91 5.59 -1.79
N PRO A 989 10.64 6.56 -1.19
CA PRO A 989 10.83 7.87 -1.82
C PRO A 989 11.71 7.73 -3.06
N MET A 990 11.18 8.15 -4.20
CA MET A 990 11.80 8.12 -5.52
C MET A 990 11.90 9.53 -6.11
N VAL A 991 12.86 9.73 -7.00
CA VAL A 991 13.03 10.98 -7.76
C VAL A 991 13.30 10.61 -9.22
N ILE A 992 12.58 11.25 -10.14
CA ILE A 992 12.90 11.23 -11.58
C ILE A 992 13.45 12.60 -11.95
N LEU A 993 14.62 12.61 -12.58
CA LEU A 993 15.29 13.82 -13.06
C LEU A 993 15.11 13.94 -14.58
N ARG A 994 15.13 15.17 -15.11
CA ARG A 994 15.21 15.40 -16.57
C ARG A 994 16.52 14.84 -17.12
N GLY A 995 16.43 14.05 -18.19
CA GLY A 995 17.59 13.54 -18.92
C GLY A 995 18.20 12.23 -18.40
N ALA A 996 17.56 11.57 -17.42
CA ALA A 996 17.94 10.24 -16.92
C ALA A 996 17.42 9.10 -17.82
#